data_AF-A0AA35T5F3-F1
#
_entry.id   AF-A0AA35T5F3-F1
#
_cell.length_a   1.000
_cell.length_b   1.000
_cell.length_c   1.000
_cell.angle_alpha   90.00
_cell.angle_beta   90.00
_cell.angle_gamma   90.00
#
_symmetry.space_group_name_H-M   'P 1'
#
loop_
_entity.id
_entity.type
_entity.pdbx_description
1 polymer ?
#
loop_
_entity_poly.entity_id
_entity_poly.type
_entity_poly.pdbx_seq_one_letter_code
_entity_poly.pdbx_strand_id
1 'polypeptide(L)'
;MVLQYSTMKDGSALGVAVTRSALLTHCRSLSTACLYKEGEVIVCTEDPKRSIGLWHAVMTAAYNGLHVVYVPPNVMTTLPTAWLHMIQRHKATCVVTSSRALNGCISLANHKELKDLNLEGVRMMLLDDGANPWSLASSDLFYDAYSPKGLSRQALCPCAGSPETLTVSLRRPVSTTTTGRGVMSISGLSYGVVRVEEQGSITSLTLQDVGLVMPGARVVVVKVSGLPILCKTDEIGEICVQSTASGSAYWGLQGKSTHTFRVQPLNAKEVAVTTGVYVRSGLLGFVGNGGLVFICGTLDGLIQVSGRKHNTEDIIATVMAVEPHSFVYRGRITVFSINVLRDERVVVVAEQRPTCTDEEAFSWMNNVVPAVESIHGLNLYGIVLVHHNRLPRGSNGVVHVQETKSRFIDGTLHPVNLLMCPHQCITNLPLPKPHTTVKGAAQLMGDMVTGRVAETKGQSLSIPFDEQDGAGKFNYIIDVLAWRAQSCPENVLFSMVDSKGHTTRSINCITLHKRAERIAAFIVEKLNRGKAKIRGEHVAVIMPCGIDLVATFFGCLYAGFVPVTIRPPQSNNLPACLPTIKLTLEISNVLGVLTTHNIARILKSKEAAPLLDSKSVPPLIELDDVPKKKLESLYRVPSPEMIAYIDFNVSTTGVLSGVKVSHTGVMGMCRAHQHVSELYPSRELALCLDPYSGFGLVLFILSSIYSGHHSYLLNIYDLELNASLWLSVISTHKIRDTYCSYTAIEACCKELGSATDMLKSRGVDLSCVRSCVVVGEERPRLSLLSSFSALFSPLGLGSHTISTSFGCRVNPIICLQGTQHPEPSTVYVDQRALRVDRISVLERGAPNSVCLLESGKVLPDVRVAIVHPDTKAPCAHTDLGEVCRKKYNI
;
A
#
# COMPACT_ATOMS: atom_id res chain seq x y z
N MET A 1 31.56 36.99 -8.91
CA MET A 1 30.15 36.61 -8.68
C MET A 1 30.19 35.24 -8.04
N VAL A 2 29.43 35.02 -6.97
CA VAL A 2 29.29 33.71 -6.31
C VAL A 2 27.90 33.19 -6.66
N LEU A 3 27.81 31.89 -6.96
CA LEU A 3 26.53 31.21 -7.15
C LEU A 3 26.21 30.42 -5.88
N GLN A 4 25.12 30.77 -5.22
CA GLN A 4 24.62 30.04 -4.05
C GLN A 4 23.35 29.29 -4.45
N TYR A 5 23.32 27.98 -4.23
CA TYR A 5 22.18 27.17 -4.61
C TYR A 5 21.10 27.19 -3.53
N SER A 6 19.90 27.57 -3.92
CA SER A 6 18.64 27.40 -3.18
C SER A 6 17.89 26.18 -3.72
N THR A 7 17.03 25.56 -2.92
CA THR A 7 16.22 24.41 -3.35
C THR A 7 14.75 24.76 -3.20
N MET A 8 13.97 24.61 -4.28
CA MET A 8 12.52 24.84 -4.24
C MET A 8 11.76 23.64 -3.66
N LYS A 9 10.49 23.88 -3.26
CA LYS A 9 9.52 22.83 -2.87
C LYS A 9 9.41 21.65 -3.84
N ASP A 10 9.67 21.83 -5.13
CA ASP A 10 9.65 20.76 -6.15
C ASP A 10 10.98 19.96 -6.25
N GLY A 11 11.99 20.31 -5.45
CA GLY A 11 13.32 19.72 -5.46
C GLY A 11 14.29 20.34 -6.46
N SER A 12 13.86 21.31 -7.26
CA SER A 12 14.75 21.98 -8.22
C SER A 12 15.77 22.89 -7.51
N ALA A 13 17.01 22.86 -8.00
CA ALA A 13 18.08 23.71 -7.48
C ALA A 13 18.18 25.01 -8.30
N LEU A 14 18.14 26.15 -7.64
CA LEU A 14 18.25 27.48 -8.23
C LEU A 14 19.58 28.12 -7.85
N GLY A 15 20.40 28.43 -8.85
CA GLY A 15 21.66 29.16 -8.63
C GLY A 15 21.41 30.66 -8.45
N VAL A 16 21.44 31.16 -7.23
CA VAL A 16 21.36 32.61 -6.94
C VAL A 16 22.69 33.28 -7.24
N ALA A 17 22.67 34.26 -8.13
CA ALA A 17 23.83 35.06 -8.49
C ALA A 17 24.02 36.24 -7.51
N VAL A 18 25.09 36.17 -6.72
CA VAL A 18 25.51 37.23 -5.79
C VAL A 18 26.70 37.98 -6.39
N THR A 19 26.56 39.28 -6.54
CA THR A 19 27.60 40.15 -7.11
C THR A 19 28.74 40.37 -6.09
N ARG A 20 29.93 40.75 -6.57
CA ARG A 20 31.06 41.04 -5.68
C ARG A 20 30.77 42.23 -4.76
N SER A 21 30.09 43.26 -5.28
CA SER A 21 29.67 44.42 -4.49
C SER A 21 28.66 44.04 -3.41
N ALA A 22 27.66 43.21 -3.74
CA ALA A 22 26.68 42.73 -2.76
C ALA A 22 27.35 41.95 -1.63
N LEU A 23 28.29 41.07 -1.95
CA LEU A 23 29.05 40.30 -0.98
C LEU A 23 29.87 41.19 -0.04
N LEU A 24 30.60 42.18 -0.56
CA LEU A 24 31.38 43.11 0.25
C LEU A 24 30.48 43.99 1.15
N THR A 25 29.36 44.46 0.63
CA THR A 25 28.37 45.20 1.42
C THR A 25 27.79 44.33 2.52
N HIS A 26 27.47 43.06 2.23
CA HIS A 26 26.98 42.11 3.23
C HIS A 26 27.99 41.90 4.36
N CYS A 27 29.26 41.66 4.04
CA CYS A 27 30.33 41.57 5.04
C CYS A 27 30.43 42.82 5.90
N ARG A 28 30.35 44.03 5.32
CA ARG A 28 30.33 45.30 6.07
C ARG A 28 29.14 45.40 7.03
N SER A 29 27.95 45.09 6.54
CA SER A 29 26.72 45.12 7.34
C SER A 29 26.77 44.10 8.48
N LEU A 30 27.29 42.88 8.24
CA LEU A 30 27.51 41.87 9.26
C LEU A 30 28.56 42.30 10.30
N SER A 31 29.69 42.83 9.85
CA SER A 31 30.74 43.34 10.74
C SER A 31 30.21 44.41 11.70
N THR A 32 29.39 45.32 11.18
CA THR A 32 28.74 46.37 11.96
C THR A 32 27.67 45.82 12.90
N ALA A 33 26.82 44.91 12.43
CA ALA A 33 25.72 44.36 13.22
C ALA A 33 26.21 43.42 14.34
N CYS A 34 27.23 42.62 14.06
CA CYS A 34 27.82 41.64 14.98
C CYS A 34 28.96 42.24 15.83
N LEU A 35 29.43 43.45 15.51
CA LEU A 35 30.57 44.09 16.16
C LEU A 35 31.82 43.19 16.12
N TYR A 36 32.12 42.61 14.95
CA TYR A 36 33.31 41.78 14.80
C TYR A 36 34.59 42.61 14.93
N LYS A 37 35.59 42.05 15.62
CA LYS A 37 36.90 42.67 15.82
C LYS A 37 38.00 41.77 15.30
N GLU A 38 39.07 42.37 14.78
CA GLU A 38 40.24 41.64 14.32
C GLU A 38 40.82 40.72 15.40
N GLY A 39 41.20 39.50 15.01
CA GLY A 39 41.73 38.50 15.92
C GLY A 39 40.70 37.76 16.80
N GLU A 40 39.40 38.09 16.71
CA GLU A 40 38.37 37.30 17.38
C GLU A 40 38.30 35.87 16.82
N VAL A 41 37.99 34.92 17.71
CA VAL A 41 37.88 33.51 17.35
C VAL A 41 36.41 33.12 17.22
N ILE A 42 36.06 32.55 16.06
CA ILE A 42 34.73 31.96 15.79
C ILE A 42 34.84 30.44 15.77
N VAL A 43 33.98 29.76 16.54
CA VAL A 43 33.71 28.33 16.34
C VAL A 43 32.50 28.17 15.43
N CYS A 44 32.66 27.46 14.31
CA CYS A 44 31.58 27.24 13.36
C CYS A 44 31.24 25.75 13.26
N THR A 45 29.97 25.40 13.44
CA THR A 45 29.46 24.04 13.22
C THR A 45 28.70 23.90 11.90
N GLU A 46 28.40 25.01 11.23
CA GLU A 46 27.65 25.06 9.98
C GLU A 46 28.54 24.91 8.74
N ASP A 47 27.99 24.37 7.65
CA ASP A 47 28.74 24.10 6.41
C ASP A 47 29.35 25.40 5.84
N PRO A 48 30.70 25.51 5.72
CA PRO A 48 31.36 26.71 5.24
C PRO A 48 31.07 27.03 3.77
N LYS A 49 30.41 26.12 3.04
CA LYS A 49 30.06 26.29 1.63
C LYS A 49 28.70 26.96 1.43
N ARG A 50 27.87 27.10 2.47
CA ARG A 50 26.47 27.56 2.33
C ARG A 50 26.03 28.48 3.48
N SER A 51 24.99 29.27 3.24
CA SER A 51 24.27 30.10 4.21
C SER A 51 25.19 30.80 5.22
N ILE A 52 24.82 30.79 6.51
CA ILE A 52 25.55 31.48 7.57
C ILE A 52 27.00 31.00 7.73
N GLY A 53 27.30 29.74 7.44
CA GLY A 53 28.66 29.19 7.47
C GLY A 53 29.56 29.87 6.45
N LEU A 54 29.08 30.02 5.20
CA LEU A 54 29.79 30.78 4.17
C LEU A 54 29.88 32.27 4.53
N TRP A 55 28.78 32.87 4.98
CA TRP A 55 28.70 34.31 5.19
C TRP A 55 29.56 34.78 6.37
N HIS A 56 29.50 34.09 7.51
CA HIS A 56 30.22 34.47 8.72
C HIS A 56 31.59 33.82 8.81
N ALA A 57 31.68 32.50 8.66
CA ALA A 57 32.90 31.74 8.94
C ALA A 57 33.91 31.72 7.77
N VAL A 58 33.53 32.20 6.58
CA VAL A 58 34.46 32.33 5.46
C VAL A 58 34.59 33.78 5.03
N MET A 59 33.50 34.38 4.53
CA MET A 59 33.56 35.69 3.86
C MET A 59 33.80 36.82 4.85
N THR A 60 32.97 36.93 5.89
CA THR A 60 33.09 38.00 6.90
C THR A 60 34.29 37.77 7.82
N ALA A 61 34.66 36.51 8.07
CA ALA A 61 35.88 36.17 8.80
C ALA A 61 37.13 36.68 8.06
N ALA A 62 37.26 36.40 6.76
CA ALA A 62 38.35 36.92 5.95
C ALA A 62 38.33 38.46 5.88
N TYR A 63 37.15 39.07 5.81
CA TYR A 63 37.00 40.53 5.78
C TYR A 63 37.50 41.23 7.05
N ASN A 64 37.31 40.64 8.23
CA ASN A 64 37.70 41.25 9.51
C ASN A 64 38.99 40.67 10.12
N GLY A 65 39.64 39.69 9.48
CA GLY A 65 40.81 39.03 10.07
C GLY A 65 40.48 38.15 11.29
N LEU A 66 39.39 37.38 11.21
CA LEU A 66 38.94 36.49 12.29
C LEU A 66 39.60 35.11 12.18
N HIS A 67 39.85 34.48 13.33
CA HIS A 67 40.33 33.09 13.37
C HIS A 67 39.14 32.13 13.49
N VAL A 68 38.97 31.24 12.51
CA VAL A 68 37.82 30.35 12.44
C VAL A 68 38.22 28.91 12.73
N VAL A 69 37.60 28.33 13.75
CA VAL A 69 37.69 26.91 14.08
C VAL A 69 36.44 26.21 13.59
N TYR A 70 36.57 25.50 12.47
CA TYR A 70 35.46 24.73 11.90
C TYR A 70 35.40 23.34 12.51
N VAL A 71 34.22 22.95 12.99
CA VAL A 71 33.94 21.60 13.51
C VAL A 71 33.01 20.89 12.53
N PRO A 72 33.53 19.91 11.75
CA PRO A 72 32.74 19.20 10.78
C PRO A 72 31.55 18.43 11.38
N PRO A 73 30.38 18.38 10.71
CA PRO A 73 29.21 17.66 11.20
C PRO A 73 29.44 16.17 11.48
N ASN A 74 30.29 15.49 10.70
CA ASN A 74 30.63 14.08 10.93
C ASN A 74 31.34 13.88 12.28
N VAL A 75 32.16 14.83 12.74
CA VAL A 75 32.78 14.77 14.07
C VAL A 75 31.73 14.90 15.17
N MET A 76 30.73 15.76 14.97
CA MET A 76 29.64 15.94 15.93
C MET A 76 28.71 14.73 16.03
N THR A 77 28.64 13.89 14.99
CA THR A 77 27.88 12.63 15.08
C THR A 77 28.51 11.62 16.02
N THR A 78 29.84 11.61 16.15
CA THR A 78 30.57 10.72 17.07
C THR A 78 30.80 11.37 18.44
N LEU A 79 31.03 12.68 18.48
CA LEU A 79 31.29 13.44 19.69
C LEU A 79 30.49 14.76 19.66
N PRO A 80 29.24 14.77 20.15
CA PRO A 80 28.36 15.94 20.08
C PRO A 80 28.90 17.19 20.80
N THR A 81 29.84 17.01 21.73
CA THR A 81 30.44 18.08 22.55
C THR A 81 31.72 18.66 21.95
N ALA A 82 32.20 18.15 20.81
CA ALA A 82 33.48 18.54 20.22
C ALA A 82 33.64 20.06 20.04
N TRP A 83 32.58 20.73 19.62
CA TRP A 83 32.57 22.18 19.40
C TRP A 83 32.65 22.98 20.71
N LEU A 84 32.06 22.49 21.81
CA LEU A 84 32.20 23.10 23.14
C LEU A 84 33.66 23.04 23.63
N HIS A 85 34.35 21.92 23.38
CA HIS A 85 35.78 21.82 23.69
C HIS A 85 36.62 22.80 22.86
N MET A 86 36.24 23.05 21.61
CA MET A 86 36.92 24.04 20.76
C MET A 86 36.72 25.47 21.27
N ILE A 87 35.52 25.78 21.81
CA ILE A 87 35.27 27.08 22.46
C ILE A 87 36.25 27.30 23.61
N GLN A 88 36.39 26.32 24.51
CA GLN A 88 37.32 26.41 25.64
C GLN A 88 38.78 26.51 25.18
N ARG A 89 39.20 25.60 24.28
CA ARG A 89 40.59 25.48 23.83
C ARG A 89 41.09 26.74 23.13
N HIS A 90 40.24 27.35 22.30
CA HIS A 90 40.59 28.51 21.50
C HIS A 90 40.05 29.83 22.07
N LYS A 91 39.42 29.80 23.26
CA LYS A 91 38.77 30.95 23.90
C LYS A 91 37.86 31.71 22.94
N ALA A 92 37.01 30.96 22.24
CA ALA A 92 36.13 31.52 21.23
C ALA A 92 35.11 32.48 21.84
N THR A 93 34.96 33.67 21.24
CA THR A 93 33.99 34.68 21.69
C THR A 93 32.69 34.61 20.91
N CYS A 94 32.74 34.06 19.69
CA CYS A 94 31.61 33.95 18.78
C CYS A 94 31.42 32.50 18.34
N VAL A 95 30.16 32.08 18.19
CA VAL A 95 29.79 30.75 17.72
C VAL A 95 28.76 30.89 16.61
N VAL A 96 28.91 30.11 15.55
CA VAL A 96 27.93 29.96 14.47
C VAL A 96 27.42 28.53 14.51
N THR A 97 26.13 28.37 14.83
CA THR A 97 25.55 27.05 15.09
C THR A 97 24.06 26.98 14.75
N SER A 98 23.46 25.83 15.01
CA SER A 98 22.04 25.53 14.80
C SER A 98 21.48 24.83 16.03
N SER A 99 20.16 24.90 16.20
CA SER A 99 19.49 24.25 17.32
C SER A 99 19.65 22.72 17.33
N ARG A 100 19.96 22.11 16.18
CA ARG A 100 20.36 20.69 16.08
C ARG A 100 21.65 20.40 16.85
N ALA A 101 22.67 21.24 16.70
CA ALA A 101 23.94 21.07 17.42
C ALA A 101 23.75 21.31 18.92
N LEU A 102 22.93 22.30 19.31
CA LEU A 102 22.55 22.53 20.71
C LEU A 102 21.91 21.28 21.32
N ASN A 103 20.89 20.71 20.66
CA ASN A 103 20.19 19.52 21.12
C ASN A 103 21.10 18.32 21.39
N GLY A 104 22.14 18.14 20.58
CA GLY A 104 23.09 17.03 20.72
C GLY A 104 23.88 17.03 22.03
N CYS A 105 23.97 18.17 22.71
CA CYS A 105 24.78 18.32 23.92
C CYS A 105 23.99 18.71 25.18
N ILE A 106 22.66 18.84 25.13
CA ILE A 106 21.82 19.17 26.29
C ILE A 106 21.95 18.11 27.40
N SER A 107 21.80 16.82 27.07
CA SER A 107 21.89 15.73 28.06
C SER A 107 23.30 15.47 28.59
N LEU A 108 24.32 16.09 27.98
CA LEU A 108 25.73 15.89 28.32
C LEU A 108 26.27 17.00 29.24
N ALA A 109 25.45 17.99 29.61
CA ALA A 109 25.90 19.12 30.41
C ALA A 109 26.59 18.73 31.73
N ASN A 110 26.15 17.65 32.39
CA ASN A 110 26.73 17.15 33.64
C ASN A 110 27.78 16.04 33.44
N HIS A 111 28.16 15.74 32.21
CA HIS A 111 29.16 14.70 31.92
C HIS A 111 30.54 15.11 32.46
N LYS A 112 31.30 14.15 32.99
CA LYS A 112 32.60 14.40 33.66
C LYS A 112 33.58 15.18 32.79
N GLU A 113 33.57 14.94 31.48
CA GLU A 113 34.47 15.59 30.51
C GLU A 113 34.17 17.07 30.27
N LEU A 114 32.98 17.55 30.65
CA LEU A 114 32.57 18.95 30.50
C LEU A 114 32.57 19.71 31.83
N LYS A 115 33.13 19.12 32.89
CA LYS A 115 33.15 19.73 34.24
C LYS A 115 33.87 21.09 34.26
N ASP A 116 34.96 21.21 33.50
CA ASP A 116 35.81 22.41 33.47
C ASP A 116 35.50 23.37 32.30
N LEU A 117 34.38 23.16 31.61
CA LEU A 117 33.95 24.02 30.50
C LEU A 117 33.50 25.39 31.03
N ASN A 118 34.06 26.47 30.47
CA ASN A 118 33.66 27.85 30.75
C ASN A 118 33.14 28.53 29.48
N LEU A 119 31.90 29.03 29.52
CA LEU A 119 31.24 29.73 28.42
C LEU A 119 31.07 31.24 28.65
N GLU A 120 31.60 31.79 29.74
CA GLU A 120 31.52 33.22 30.08
C GLU A 120 32.14 34.12 28.99
N GLY A 121 33.16 33.62 28.29
CA GLY A 121 33.79 34.34 27.17
C GLY A 121 32.94 34.43 25.91
N VAL A 122 31.85 33.65 25.80
CA VAL A 122 31.01 33.62 24.60
C VAL A 122 30.02 34.78 24.63
N ARG A 123 30.28 35.81 23.81
CA ARG A 123 29.42 36.99 23.68
C ARG A 123 28.29 36.80 22.68
N MET A 124 28.43 35.87 21.73
CA MET A 124 27.46 35.68 20.65
C MET A 124 27.44 34.24 20.15
N MET A 125 26.24 33.67 20.05
CA MET A 125 25.93 32.40 19.41
C MET A 125 24.84 32.65 18.36
N LEU A 126 25.24 32.70 17.09
CA LEU A 126 24.32 32.90 15.97
C LEU A 126 23.62 31.58 15.64
N LEU A 127 22.29 31.60 15.62
CA LEU A 127 21.45 30.44 15.32
C LEU A 127 20.82 30.59 13.93
N ASP A 128 21.21 29.73 12.99
CA ASP A 128 20.73 29.73 11.59
C ASP A 128 19.23 29.41 11.46
N ASP A 129 18.72 28.57 12.35
CA ASP A 129 17.32 28.14 12.44
C ASP A 129 16.57 28.83 13.59
N GLY A 130 17.08 29.97 14.07
CA GLY A 130 16.56 30.72 15.22
C GLY A 130 15.10 31.18 15.09
N ALA A 131 14.57 31.16 13.87
CA ALA A 131 13.18 31.47 13.53
C ALA A 131 12.18 30.33 13.84
N ASN A 132 12.65 29.08 13.94
CA ASN A 132 11.77 27.92 14.07
C ASN A 132 11.29 27.73 15.52
N PRO A 133 10.04 27.32 15.76
CA PRO A 133 9.51 27.12 17.12
C PRO A 133 10.30 26.12 17.97
N TRP A 134 10.79 25.05 17.36
CA TRP A 134 11.60 24.04 18.07
C TRP A 134 13.01 24.55 18.41
N SER A 135 13.56 25.48 17.61
CA SER A 135 14.83 26.13 17.92
C SER A 135 14.75 26.96 19.20
N LEU A 136 13.60 27.60 19.46
CA LEU A 136 13.34 28.31 20.72
C LEU A 136 13.39 27.37 21.92
N ALA A 137 12.66 26.24 21.86
CA ALA A 137 12.65 25.26 22.93
C ALA A 137 14.05 24.66 23.19
N SER A 138 14.78 24.33 22.12
CA SER A 138 16.16 23.85 22.21
C SER A 138 17.12 24.89 22.79
N SER A 139 16.92 26.17 22.45
CA SER A 139 17.72 27.28 22.98
C SER A 139 17.48 27.49 24.48
N ASP A 140 16.23 27.42 24.92
CA ASP A 140 15.88 27.52 26.35
C ASP A 140 16.47 26.34 27.15
N LEU A 141 16.29 25.10 26.66
CA LEU A 141 16.86 23.91 27.31
C LEU A 141 18.40 23.93 27.35
N PHE A 142 19.04 24.41 26.28
CA PHE A 142 20.50 24.56 26.24
C PHE A 142 20.96 25.65 27.21
N TYR A 143 20.27 26.79 27.27
CA TYR A 143 20.55 27.83 28.25
C TYR A 143 20.43 27.29 29.68
N ASP A 144 19.35 26.59 30.01
CA ASP A 144 19.14 26.06 31.36
C ASP A 144 20.27 25.07 31.74
N ALA A 145 20.70 24.22 30.80
CA ALA A 145 21.75 23.24 31.03
C ALA A 145 23.17 23.85 31.16
N TYR A 146 23.45 24.97 30.47
CA TYR A 146 24.80 25.56 30.38
C TYR A 146 24.94 26.93 31.06
N SER A 147 23.86 27.51 31.59
CA SER A 147 23.92 28.74 32.41
C SER A 147 24.82 28.61 33.64
N PRO A 148 24.91 27.45 34.36
CA PRO A 148 25.84 27.30 35.48
C PRO A 148 27.31 27.35 35.05
N LYS A 149 27.59 27.21 33.74
CA LYS A 149 28.94 27.27 33.15
C LYS A 149 29.27 28.63 32.56
N GLY A 150 28.51 29.67 32.90
CA GLY A 150 28.77 31.06 32.51
C GLY A 150 28.10 31.51 31.21
N LEU A 151 27.23 30.69 30.59
CA LEU A 151 26.53 31.09 29.37
C LEU A 151 25.50 32.19 29.66
N SER A 152 25.63 33.34 29.00
CA SER A 152 24.64 34.43 29.07
C SER A 152 23.45 34.20 28.14
N ARG A 153 22.24 34.51 28.59
CA ARG A 153 21.02 34.42 27.76
C ARG A 153 21.08 35.36 26.56
N GLN A 154 21.76 36.51 26.70
CA GLN A 154 21.92 37.49 25.63
C GLN A 154 22.90 37.03 24.54
N ALA A 155 23.72 36.00 24.83
CA ALA A 155 24.61 35.42 23.82
C ALA A 155 23.81 34.69 22.73
N LEU A 156 22.62 34.14 23.03
CA LEU A 156 21.79 33.45 22.05
C LEU A 156 21.15 34.44 21.07
N CYS A 157 21.65 34.43 19.83
CA CYS A 157 21.32 35.39 18.79
C CYS A 157 20.65 34.68 17.59
N PRO A 158 19.32 34.50 17.59
CA PRO A 158 18.59 34.04 16.41
C PRO A 158 18.79 35.01 15.24
N CYS A 159 18.87 34.45 14.04
CA CYS A 159 18.95 35.22 12.81
C CYS A 159 18.02 34.62 11.74
N ALA A 160 17.79 35.40 10.68
CA ALA A 160 17.00 34.99 9.53
C ALA A 160 17.66 35.44 8.24
N GLY A 161 17.69 34.55 7.26
CA GLY A 161 18.28 34.82 5.95
C GLY A 161 17.81 33.82 4.89
N SER A 162 18.09 34.15 3.63
CA SER A 162 17.89 33.25 2.49
C SER A 162 18.98 33.46 1.44
N PRO A 163 19.25 32.50 0.55
CA PRO A 163 20.22 32.69 -0.53
C PRO A 163 19.95 33.93 -1.40
N GLU A 164 18.68 34.27 -1.62
CA GLU A 164 18.22 35.42 -2.40
C GLU A 164 18.53 36.76 -1.73
N THR A 165 18.37 36.84 -0.40
CA THR A 165 18.47 38.10 0.35
C THR A 165 19.70 38.20 1.24
N LEU A 166 20.48 37.12 1.37
CA LEU A 166 21.49 36.89 2.39
C LEU A 166 20.88 37.03 3.79
N THR A 167 21.54 37.72 4.72
CA THR A 167 20.96 37.96 6.06
C THR A 167 19.93 39.09 6.02
N VAL A 168 18.70 38.79 6.45
CA VAL A 168 17.61 39.78 6.54
C VAL A 168 17.67 40.53 7.87
N SER A 169 17.76 39.79 8.96
CA SER A 169 17.73 40.31 10.33
C SER A 169 18.49 39.37 11.27
N LEU A 170 19.06 39.94 12.33
CA LEU A 170 19.70 39.18 13.40
C LEU A 170 19.54 39.88 14.75
N ARG A 171 19.46 39.09 15.82
CA ARG A 171 19.55 39.60 17.18
C ARG A 171 21.00 39.99 17.47
N ARG A 172 21.17 41.20 18.01
CA ARG A 172 22.48 41.77 18.35
C ARG A 172 22.76 41.56 19.85
N PRO A 173 24.00 41.24 20.25
CA PRO A 173 24.34 40.90 21.64
C PRO A 173 24.19 42.04 22.64
N VAL A 174 24.25 43.30 22.16
CA VAL A 174 24.28 44.51 23.01
C VAL A 174 22.98 45.30 22.91
N SER A 175 21.91 44.69 22.39
CA SER A 175 20.62 45.39 22.26
C SER A 175 19.93 45.47 23.62
N THR A 176 19.70 46.69 24.13
CA THR A 176 18.91 46.97 25.34
C THR A 176 17.41 46.72 25.16
N THR A 177 16.98 46.40 23.94
CA THR A 177 15.60 46.03 23.64
C THR A 177 15.27 44.68 24.28
N THR A 178 14.24 44.67 25.13
CA THR A 178 13.67 43.47 25.74
C THR A 178 13.39 42.40 24.69
N THR A 179 13.60 41.13 25.03
CA THR A 179 13.33 40.03 24.11
C THR A 179 11.85 39.99 23.77
N GLY A 180 11.52 40.18 22.48
CA GLY A 180 10.14 40.11 22.00
C GLY A 180 9.74 38.64 21.82
N ARG A 181 9.15 38.04 22.86
CA ARG A 181 8.39 36.79 22.70
C ARG A 181 6.93 37.14 22.47
N GLY A 182 6.37 36.61 21.39
CA GLY A 182 4.95 36.72 21.08
C GLY A 182 4.30 35.36 21.21
N VAL A 183 3.18 35.26 21.93
CA VAL A 183 2.36 34.06 21.98
C VAL A 183 1.21 34.27 21.00
N MET A 184 1.19 33.46 19.95
CA MET A 184 0.32 33.63 18.79
C MET A 184 -0.62 32.44 18.64
N SER A 185 -1.81 32.68 18.14
CA SER A 185 -2.76 31.61 17.84
C SER A 185 -2.39 30.89 16.55
N ILE A 186 -2.15 29.57 16.62
CA ILE A 186 -1.91 28.71 15.45
C ILE A 186 -3.09 28.79 14.47
N SER A 187 -4.32 28.87 14.99
CA SER A 187 -5.51 29.09 14.17
C SER A 187 -5.42 30.42 13.43
N GLY A 188 -5.07 31.51 14.11
CA GLY A 188 -4.85 32.82 13.48
C GLY A 188 -3.77 32.79 12.39
N LEU A 189 -2.60 32.21 12.71
CA LEU A 189 -1.49 32.05 11.75
C LEU A 189 -1.95 31.30 10.49
N SER A 190 -2.84 30.31 10.65
CA SER A 190 -3.35 29.53 9.52
C SER A 190 -4.23 30.29 8.54
N TYR A 191 -4.86 31.39 8.99
CA TYR A 191 -5.58 32.34 8.14
C TYR A 191 -4.69 33.49 7.65
N GLY A 192 -3.39 33.46 7.99
CA GLY A 192 -2.44 34.51 7.64
C GLY A 192 -2.62 35.79 8.46
N VAL A 193 -3.15 35.69 9.69
CA VAL A 193 -3.34 36.84 10.58
C VAL A 193 -2.65 36.62 11.93
N VAL A 194 -2.12 37.70 12.48
CA VAL A 194 -1.45 37.72 13.77
C VAL A 194 -2.49 37.94 14.86
N ARG A 195 -2.70 36.92 15.70
CA ARG A 195 -3.62 36.98 16.84
C ARG A 195 -2.87 36.54 18.09
N VAL A 196 -2.84 37.42 19.08
CA VAL A 196 -2.20 37.13 20.37
C VAL A 196 -3.12 36.20 21.17
N GLU A 197 -2.53 35.21 21.83
CA GLU A 197 -3.23 34.24 22.67
C GLU A 197 -2.57 34.17 24.06
N GLU A 198 -3.32 33.72 25.08
CA GLU A 198 -2.78 33.59 26.44
C GLU A 198 -1.74 32.45 26.53
N GLN A 199 -0.73 32.63 27.39
CA GLN A 199 0.27 31.60 27.67
C GLN A 199 -0.40 30.35 28.26
N GLY A 200 -0.13 29.20 27.66
CA GLY A 200 -0.64 27.90 28.14
C GLY A 200 -1.83 27.34 27.35
N SER A 201 -2.38 28.09 26.39
CA SER A 201 -3.35 27.52 25.45
C SER A 201 -2.68 26.46 24.55
N ILE A 202 -3.40 25.37 24.31
CA ILE A 202 -2.93 24.22 23.51
C ILE A 202 -2.72 24.62 22.04
N THR A 203 -3.47 25.62 21.56
CA THR A 203 -3.37 26.19 20.21
C THR A 203 -2.45 27.40 20.11
N SER A 204 -1.67 27.68 21.15
CA SER A 204 -0.71 28.78 21.14
C SER A 204 0.67 28.35 20.65
N LEU A 205 1.29 29.19 19.83
CA LEU A 205 2.65 29.07 19.36
C LEU A 205 3.46 30.25 19.90
N THR A 206 4.56 29.95 20.60
CA THR A 206 5.49 31.00 21.01
C THR A 206 6.48 31.27 19.87
N LEU A 207 6.46 32.51 19.36
CA LEU A 207 7.42 33.00 18.39
C LEU A 207 8.43 33.94 19.06
N GLN A 208 9.68 33.80 18.69
CA GLN A 208 10.78 34.66 19.11
C GLN A 208 11.15 35.60 17.98
N ASP A 209 11.35 36.88 18.29
CA ASP A 209 11.93 37.82 17.32
C ASP A 209 13.33 37.38 16.88
N VAL A 210 13.64 37.54 15.59
CA VAL A 210 14.99 37.33 15.04
C VAL A 210 15.81 38.63 15.06
N GLY A 211 15.39 39.62 15.86
CA GLY A 211 16.03 40.91 16.01
C GLY A 211 15.69 41.94 14.93
N LEU A 212 16.63 42.85 14.71
CA LEU A 212 16.46 44.02 13.85
C LEU A 212 16.96 43.74 12.43
N VAL A 213 16.37 44.44 11.47
CA VAL A 213 16.81 44.45 10.07
C VAL A 213 18.29 44.86 9.96
N MET A 214 19.00 44.26 8.99
CA MET A 214 20.41 44.55 8.74
C MET A 214 20.68 46.04 8.43
N PRO A 215 21.81 46.61 8.89
CA PRO A 215 22.17 48.00 8.57
C PRO A 215 22.22 48.24 7.06
N GLY A 216 21.54 49.29 6.60
CA GLY A 216 21.43 49.65 5.19
C GLY A 216 20.35 48.91 4.39
N ALA A 217 19.62 47.97 5.01
CA ALA A 217 18.50 47.28 4.41
C ALA A 217 17.15 47.85 4.87
N ARG A 218 16.11 47.69 4.05
CA ARG A 218 14.72 47.97 4.39
C ARG A 218 13.88 46.71 4.13
N VAL A 219 12.91 46.47 5.00
CA VAL A 219 12.01 45.32 4.89
C VAL A 219 10.58 45.80 4.73
N VAL A 220 9.82 45.11 3.88
CA VAL A 220 8.37 45.20 3.78
C VAL A 220 7.77 43.81 3.78
N VAL A 221 6.49 43.70 4.14
CA VAL A 221 5.75 42.44 4.15
C VAL A 221 4.67 42.54 3.08
N VAL A 222 4.67 41.62 2.12
CA VAL A 222 3.72 41.60 1.00
C VAL A 222 2.92 40.31 0.98
N LYS A 223 1.74 40.34 0.36
CA LYS A 223 0.94 39.14 0.15
C LYS A 223 1.73 38.09 -0.64
N VAL A 224 1.60 36.84 -0.19
CA VAL A 224 2.31 35.68 -0.74
C VAL A 224 1.83 35.34 -2.15
N SER A 225 0.54 35.48 -2.41
CA SER A 225 -0.08 35.17 -3.70
C SER A 225 -0.67 36.42 -4.35
N GLY A 226 -0.60 36.47 -5.69
CA GLY A 226 -1.10 37.59 -6.49
C GLY A 226 -0.11 38.76 -6.57
N LEU A 227 -0.65 39.97 -6.74
CA LEU A 227 0.15 41.20 -6.79
C LEU A 227 0.86 41.42 -5.43
N PRO A 228 2.07 42.02 -5.42
CA PRO A 228 2.87 42.27 -4.21
C PRO A 228 2.29 43.43 -3.37
N ILE A 229 1.06 43.28 -2.91
CA ILE A 229 0.35 44.25 -2.08
C ILE A 229 0.87 44.15 -0.65
N LEU A 230 1.14 45.29 -0.02
CA LEU A 230 1.55 45.36 1.39
C LEU A 230 0.50 44.74 2.30
N CYS A 231 0.96 43.89 3.22
CA CYS A 231 0.17 43.35 4.31
C CYS A 231 -0.16 44.44 5.33
N LYS A 232 -1.30 44.29 6.00
CA LYS A 232 -1.60 45.08 7.21
C LYS A 232 -0.69 44.66 8.36
N THR A 233 -0.65 45.47 9.42
CA THR A 233 0.17 45.21 10.61
C THR A 233 -0.19 43.91 11.35
N ASP A 234 -1.41 43.42 11.18
CA ASP A 234 -1.93 42.17 11.73
C ASP A 234 -1.98 41.02 10.71
N GLU A 235 -1.35 41.17 9.55
CA GLU A 235 -1.31 40.15 8.50
C GLU A 235 0.09 39.57 8.32
N ILE A 236 0.16 38.28 8.01
CA ILE A 236 1.38 37.56 7.70
C ILE A 236 1.56 37.56 6.18
N GLY A 237 2.77 37.89 5.75
CA GLY A 237 3.14 37.87 4.34
C GLY A 237 4.57 37.41 4.14
N GLU A 238 5.00 37.49 2.88
CA GLU A 238 6.39 37.26 2.53
C GLU A 238 7.22 38.51 2.83
N ILE A 239 8.34 38.31 3.52
CA ILE A 239 9.32 39.36 3.80
C ILE A 239 10.09 39.66 2.52
N CYS A 240 10.04 40.91 2.10
CA CYS A 240 10.80 41.43 0.96
C CYS A 240 11.85 42.42 1.44
N VAL A 241 13.06 42.31 0.91
CA VAL A 241 14.22 43.09 1.34
C VAL A 241 14.70 43.99 0.22
N GLN A 242 14.82 45.27 0.51
CA GLN A 242 15.56 46.21 -0.31
C GLN A 242 16.94 46.40 0.31
N SER A 243 17.98 45.93 -0.36
CA SER A 243 19.38 46.09 0.06
C SER A 243 20.33 45.98 -1.12
N THR A 244 21.45 46.68 -1.05
CA THR A 244 22.57 46.50 -2.00
C THR A 244 23.36 45.21 -1.73
N ALA A 245 23.10 44.56 -0.59
CA ALA A 245 23.71 43.30 -0.18
C ALA A 245 22.95 42.05 -0.69
N SER A 246 21.81 42.20 -1.36
CA SER A 246 21.01 41.05 -1.83
C SER A 246 21.53 40.44 -3.14
N GLY A 247 21.04 39.23 -3.46
CA GLY A 247 21.28 38.59 -4.75
C GLY A 247 20.68 39.40 -5.91
N SER A 248 21.12 39.08 -7.13
CA SER A 248 20.77 39.85 -8.33
C SER A 248 19.83 39.14 -9.30
N ALA A 249 19.92 37.82 -9.40
CA ALA A 249 19.16 37.00 -10.33
C ALA A 249 19.32 35.51 -10.01
N TYR A 250 18.45 34.69 -10.57
CA TYR A 250 18.71 33.26 -10.77
C TYR A 250 19.49 33.06 -12.07
N TRP A 251 20.60 32.34 -11.99
CA TRP A 251 21.50 32.10 -13.12
C TRP A 251 20.78 31.38 -14.27
N GLY A 252 20.74 32.02 -15.43
CA GLY A 252 20.07 31.47 -16.63
C GLY A 252 18.53 31.53 -16.62
N LEU A 253 17.89 32.14 -15.61
CA LEU A 253 16.43 32.11 -15.42
C LEU A 253 15.82 33.52 -15.29
N GLN A 254 15.85 34.30 -16.38
CA GLN A 254 15.38 35.71 -16.37
C GLN A 254 13.90 35.88 -15.96
N GLY A 255 13.03 34.97 -16.40
CA GLY A 255 11.60 35.01 -16.04
C GLY A 255 11.36 34.91 -14.53
N LYS A 256 11.93 33.88 -13.87
CA LYS A 256 11.88 33.74 -12.41
C LYS A 256 12.63 34.89 -11.70
N SER A 257 13.74 35.36 -12.27
CA SER A 257 14.54 36.43 -11.67
C SER A 257 13.77 37.73 -11.52
N THR A 258 12.93 38.08 -12.50
CA THR A 258 12.12 39.30 -12.46
C THR A 258 11.10 39.26 -11.32
N HIS A 259 10.45 38.11 -11.12
CA HIS A 259 9.45 37.95 -10.06
C HIS A 259 10.06 37.98 -8.65
N THR A 260 11.28 37.48 -8.47
CA THR A 260 11.93 37.39 -7.15
C THR A 260 12.78 38.62 -6.82
N PHE A 261 13.60 39.11 -7.75
CA PHE A 261 14.59 40.16 -7.49
C PHE A 261 14.15 41.56 -7.92
N ARG A 262 12.99 41.69 -8.59
CA ARG A 262 12.47 42.97 -9.09
C ARG A 262 11.07 43.32 -8.57
N VAL A 263 10.84 43.13 -7.27
CA VAL A 263 9.53 43.35 -6.67
C VAL A 263 9.32 44.82 -6.33
N GLN A 264 8.18 45.36 -6.75
CA GLN A 264 7.73 46.70 -6.38
C GLN A 264 6.47 46.58 -5.49
N PRO A 265 6.57 46.90 -4.19
CA PRO A 265 5.44 46.80 -3.26
C PRO A 265 4.33 47.78 -3.61
N LEU A 266 3.09 47.30 -3.64
CA LEU A 266 1.88 48.08 -3.94
C LEU A 266 1.06 48.32 -2.67
N ASN A 267 0.33 49.43 -2.61
CA ASN A 267 -0.68 49.63 -1.57
C ASN A 267 -1.99 48.91 -1.93
N ALA A 268 -3.01 49.00 -1.06
CA ALA A 268 -4.32 48.40 -1.30
C ALA A 268 -5.07 48.95 -2.53
N LYS A 269 -4.63 50.09 -3.11
CA LYS A 269 -5.16 50.69 -4.34
C LYS A 269 -4.29 50.36 -5.57
N GLU A 270 -3.40 49.37 -5.45
CA GLU A 270 -2.50 48.91 -6.51
C GLU A 270 -1.49 49.97 -6.99
N VAL A 271 -1.22 50.99 -6.17
CA VAL A 271 -0.22 52.02 -6.44
C VAL A 271 1.08 51.68 -5.74
N ALA A 272 2.20 51.80 -6.44
CA ALA A 272 3.52 51.56 -5.88
C ALA A 272 3.81 52.47 -4.67
N VAL A 273 4.19 51.87 -3.55
CA VAL A 273 4.45 52.59 -2.30
C VAL A 273 5.85 53.21 -2.28
N THR A 274 6.78 52.59 -3.00
CA THR A 274 8.16 53.04 -3.09
C THR A 274 8.67 52.93 -4.52
N THR A 275 9.68 53.73 -4.84
CA THR A 275 10.45 53.65 -6.10
C THR A 275 11.56 52.60 -6.02
N GLY A 276 11.78 52.01 -4.84
CA GLY A 276 12.81 51.01 -4.58
C GLY A 276 12.41 49.62 -5.05
N VAL A 277 13.40 48.87 -5.53
CA VAL A 277 13.24 47.47 -5.92
C VAL A 277 13.57 46.56 -4.74
N TYR A 278 12.69 45.61 -4.48
CA TYR A 278 12.81 44.64 -3.39
C TYR A 278 13.06 43.22 -3.92
N VAL A 279 13.67 42.40 -3.08
CA VAL A 279 13.92 40.98 -3.30
C VAL A 279 13.05 40.16 -2.35
N ARG A 280 12.26 39.24 -2.91
CA ARG A 280 11.48 38.24 -2.15
C ARG A 280 12.43 37.29 -1.43
N SER A 281 12.29 37.16 -0.11
CA SER A 281 13.17 36.32 0.70
C SER A 281 12.77 34.84 0.74
N GLY A 282 11.52 34.50 0.42
CA GLY A 282 10.95 33.19 0.72
C GLY A 282 10.64 32.96 2.21
N LEU A 283 10.87 33.95 3.08
CA LEU A 283 10.53 33.90 4.50
C LEU A 283 9.16 34.52 4.75
N LEU A 284 8.33 33.85 5.55
CA LEU A 284 7.00 34.28 5.94
C LEU A 284 7.05 34.87 7.34
N GLY A 285 6.44 36.04 7.53
CA GLY A 285 6.51 36.72 8.82
C GLY A 285 5.81 38.08 8.84
N PHE A 286 6.06 38.81 9.93
CA PHE A 286 5.57 40.17 10.14
C PHE A 286 6.60 41.01 10.90
N VAL A 287 6.41 42.34 10.87
CA VAL A 287 7.26 43.28 11.62
C VAL A 287 6.48 43.75 12.84
N GLY A 288 6.99 43.46 14.03
CA GLY A 288 6.40 43.86 15.29
C GLY A 288 6.84 45.25 15.76
N ASN A 289 6.38 45.63 16.95
CA ASN A 289 6.73 46.91 17.57
C ASN A 289 8.25 47.05 17.75
N GLY A 290 8.76 48.27 17.57
CA GLY A 290 10.20 48.54 17.65
C GLY A 290 11.03 48.05 16.46
N GLY A 291 10.39 47.62 15.36
CA GLY A 291 11.08 47.17 14.15
C GLY A 291 11.66 45.76 14.26
N LEU A 292 11.19 44.98 15.24
CA LEU A 292 11.58 43.58 15.42
C LEU A 292 10.92 42.71 14.34
N VAL A 293 11.70 41.83 13.73
CA VAL A 293 11.20 40.92 12.70
C VAL A 293 10.82 39.59 13.36
N PHE A 294 9.61 39.11 13.06
CA PHE A 294 9.14 37.79 13.47
C PHE A 294 9.01 36.91 12.22
N ILE A 295 9.66 35.74 12.25
CA ILE A 295 9.53 34.74 11.21
C ILE A 295 8.55 33.67 11.70
N CYS A 296 7.55 33.37 10.88
CA CYS A 296 6.55 32.34 11.14
C CYS A 296 6.79 31.09 10.29
N GLY A 297 7.62 31.17 9.25
CA GLY A 297 7.92 30.04 8.39
C GLY A 297 8.65 30.38 7.11
N THR A 298 8.72 29.40 6.21
CA THR A 298 9.27 29.55 4.86
C THR A 298 8.22 29.19 3.82
N LEU A 299 8.35 29.75 2.61
CA LEU A 299 7.46 29.46 1.51
C LEU A 299 7.53 28.00 1.07
N ASP A 300 8.71 27.38 1.12
CA ASP A 300 8.90 25.96 0.78
C ASP A 300 8.25 25.02 1.80
N GLY A 301 8.23 25.41 3.08
CA GLY A 301 7.54 24.70 4.16
C GLY A 301 6.04 24.98 4.25
N LEU A 302 5.50 25.88 3.41
CA LEU A 302 4.08 26.22 3.44
C LEU A 302 3.26 25.18 2.66
N ILE A 303 2.31 24.54 3.35
CA ILE A 303 1.28 23.67 2.77
C ILE A 303 -0.09 24.34 2.87
N GLN A 304 -0.98 24.08 1.92
CA GLN A 304 -2.31 24.68 1.91
C GLN A 304 -3.37 23.59 1.85
N VAL A 305 -4.06 23.37 2.96
CA VAL A 305 -5.05 22.29 3.13
C VAL A 305 -6.38 22.91 3.49
N SER A 306 -7.45 22.56 2.75
CA SER A 306 -8.80 23.07 3.00
C SER A 306 -8.88 24.61 3.06
N GLY A 307 -8.07 25.31 2.25
CA GLY A 307 -8.02 26.78 2.21
C GLY A 307 -7.22 27.45 3.35
N ARG A 308 -6.69 26.68 4.31
CA ARG A 308 -5.84 27.17 5.40
C ARG A 308 -4.37 26.91 5.09
N LYS A 309 -3.50 27.80 5.55
CA LYS A 309 -2.05 27.73 5.35
C LYS A 309 -1.39 27.15 6.60
N HIS A 310 -0.55 26.15 6.44
CA HIS A 310 0.16 25.54 7.57
C HIS A 310 1.64 25.45 7.26
N ASN A 311 2.48 25.73 8.24
CA ASN A 311 3.91 25.51 8.12
C ASN A 311 4.24 24.09 8.59
N THR A 312 5.01 23.36 7.79
CA THR A 312 5.46 22.01 8.12
C THR A 312 6.27 21.96 9.41
N GLU A 313 7.05 22.99 9.72
CA GLU A 313 7.85 23.06 10.96
C GLU A 313 6.99 23.13 12.22
N ASP A 314 5.84 23.79 12.16
CA ASP A 314 4.90 23.86 13.29
C ASP A 314 4.25 22.49 13.53
N ILE A 315 3.93 21.77 12.46
CA ILE A 315 3.41 20.39 12.54
C ILE A 315 4.48 19.45 13.11
N ILE A 316 5.73 19.56 12.65
CA ILE A 316 6.87 18.79 13.20
C ILE A 316 7.04 19.06 14.69
N ALA A 317 6.94 20.33 15.12
CA ALA A 317 7.04 20.68 16.54
C ALA A 317 5.93 20.01 17.37
N THR A 318 4.69 20.00 16.89
CA THR A 318 3.58 19.28 17.54
C THR A 318 3.82 17.77 17.59
N VAL A 319 4.22 17.15 16.47
CA VAL A 319 4.54 15.72 16.40
C VAL A 319 5.68 15.36 17.38
N MET A 320 6.67 16.24 17.53
CA MET A 320 7.76 16.07 18.48
C MET A 320 7.37 16.30 19.95
N ALA A 321 6.31 17.05 20.23
CA ALA A 321 5.84 17.29 21.60
C ALA A 321 5.11 16.08 22.19
N VAL A 322 4.53 15.23 21.33
CA VAL A 322 3.91 13.95 21.73
C VAL A 322 5.02 12.96 22.14
N GLU A 323 5.27 12.88 23.45
CA GLU A 323 6.37 12.18 24.16
C GLU A 323 7.28 11.27 23.30
N PRO A 324 8.45 11.75 22.84
CA PRO A 324 9.25 11.03 21.84
C PRO A 324 10.55 10.38 22.34
N HIS A 325 10.89 10.42 23.64
CA HIS A 325 12.30 10.26 24.05
C HIS A 325 12.89 8.85 23.84
N SER A 326 12.06 7.81 23.77
CA SER A 326 12.49 6.43 23.52
C SER A 326 12.29 5.96 22.07
N PHE A 327 11.50 6.65 21.26
CA PHE A 327 10.88 6.05 20.06
C PHE A 327 11.38 6.59 18.71
N VAL A 328 11.27 7.89 18.45
CA VAL A 328 11.67 8.52 17.17
C VAL A 328 12.98 9.30 17.35
N TYR A 329 13.83 9.32 16.33
CA TYR A 329 15.00 10.20 16.35
C TYR A 329 14.59 11.67 16.16
N ARG A 330 14.99 12.53 17.11
CA ARG A 330 14.85 13.99 16.97
C ARG A 330 15.53 14.46 15.69
N GLY A 331 14.83 15.29 14.91
CA GLY A 331 15.33 15.81 13.64
C GLY A 331 15.36 14.80 12.47
N ARG A 332 14.78 13.60 12.63
CA ARG A 332 14.58 12.62 11.54
C ARG A 332 13.10 12.43 11.24
N ILE A 333 12.40 13.56 11.07
CA ILE A 333 10.97 13.65 10.77
C ILE A 333 10.82 14.61 9.60
N THR A 334 9.89 14.32 8.70
CA THR A 334 9.49 15.23 7.64
C THR A 334 7.98 15.21 7.47
N VAL A 335 7.44 16.36 7.08
CA VAL A 335 6.02 16.56 6.80
C VAL A 335 5.92 17.15 5.41
N PHE A 336 5.04 16.60 4.59
CA PHE A 336 4.75 17.11 3.25
C PHE A 336 3.28 16.89 2.88
N SER A 337 2.79 17.64 1.90
CA SER A 337 1.46 17.41 1.33
C SER A 337 1.52 16.62 0.02
N ILE A 338 0.52 15.75 -0.20
CA ILE A 338 0.26 15.05 -1.46
C ILE A 338 -1.12 15.42 -1.99
N ASN A 339 -1.31 15.38 -3.30
CA ASN A 339 -2.61 15.65 -3.92
C ASN A 339 -3.45 14.37 -3.97
N VAL A 340 -4.59 14.36 -3.28
CA VAL A 340 -5.56 13.25 -3.31
C VAL A 340 -6.93 13.82 -3.64
N LEU A 341 -7.59 13.31 -4.68
CA LEU A 341 -8.91 13.76 -5.13
C LEU A 341 -9.03 15.30 -5.31
N ARG A 342 -7.96 15.91 -5.84
CA ARG A 342 -7.82 17.37 -6.11
C ARG A 342 -7.63 18.26 -4.88
N ASP A 343 -7.33 17.69 -3.73
CA ASP A 343 -7.08 18.46 -2.51
C ASP A 343 -5.77 17.99 -1.83
N GLU A 344 -5.09 18.91 -1.13
CA GLU A 344 -3.79 18.63 -0.51
C GLU A 344 -3.97 17.89 0.82
N ARG A 345 -3.16 16.86 1.06
CA ARG A 345 -3.28 15.95 2.20
C ARG A 345 -1.94 15.75 2.87
N VAL A 346 -1.91 15.89 4.20
CA VAL A 346 -0.67 15.94 4.97
C VAL A 346 -0.19 14.53 5.31
N VAL A 347 1.07 14.24 5.03
CA VAL A 347 1.75 12.98 5.40
C VAL A 347 2.91 13.31 6.31
N VAL A 348 3.02 12.54 7.40
CA VAL A 348 4.15 12.60 8.34
C VAL A 348 5.01 11.36 8.12
N VAL A 349 6.31 11.53 7.93
CA VAL A 349 7.27 10.43 7.85
C VAL A 349 8.34 10.61 8.92
N ALA A 350 8.56 9.58 9.72
CA ALA A 350 9.50 9.61 10.84
C ALA A 350 10.37 8.36 10.89
N GLU A 351 11.61 8.51 11.35
CA GLU A 351 12.55 7.40 11.52
C GLU A 351 12.50 6.85 12.95
N GLN A 352 12.08 5.59 13.10
CA GLN A 352 11.99 4.93 14.41
C GLN A 352 13.34 4.38 14.88
N ARG A 353 13.53 4.32 16.20
CA ARG A 353 14.70 3.70 16.82
C ARG A 353 14.63 2.16 16.73
N PRO A 354 15.79 1.46 16.68
CA PRO A 354 15.83 0.01 16.58
C PRO A 354 15.16 -0.74 17.74
N THR A 355 15.07 -0.11 18.91
CA THR A 355 14.55 -0.71 20.15
C THR A 355 13.02 -0.66 20.26
N CYS A 356 12.32 -0.09 19.27
CA CYS A 356 10.88 0.10 19.35
C CYS A 356 10.09 -1.16 19.00
N THR A 357 9.03 -1.44 19.77
CA THR A 357 8.02 -2.46 19.49
C THR A 357 6.84 -1.91 18.68
N ASP A 358 6.08 -2.79 18.00
CA ASP A 358 4.92 -2.36 17.19
C ASP A 358 3.80 -1.72 18.04
N GLU A 359 3.64 -2.15 19.30
CA GLU A 359 2.67 -1.56 20.24
C GLU A 359 3.02 -0.10 20.60
N GLU A 360 4.30 0.18 20.85
CA GLU A 360 4.80 1.53 21.12
C GLU A 360 4.63 2.43 19.90
N ALA A 361 4.96 1.93 18.70
CA ALA A 361 4.77 2.64 17.44
C ALA A 361 3.29 3.00 17.21
N PHE A 362 2.38 2.03 17.44
CA PHE A 362 0.95 2.24 17.27
C PHE A 362 0.38 3.24 18.29
N SER A 363 0.79 3.14 19.56
CA SER A 363 0.41 4.08 20.62
C SER A 363 0.83 5.51 20.28
N TRP A 364 2.08 5.71 19.83
CA TRP A 364 2.57 7.02 19.42
C TRP A 364 1.80 7.59 18.22
N MET A 365 1.59 6.79 17.18
CA MET A 365 0.80 7.22 16.00
C MET A 365 -0.62 7.64 16.39
N ASN A 366 -1.27 6.93 17.33
CA ASN A 366 -2.61 7.26 17.83
C ASN A 366 -2.66 8.53 18.70
N ASN A 367 -1.55 8.93 19.32
CA ASN A 367 -1.47 10.17 20.08
C ASN A 367 -1.15 11.38 19.18
N VAL A 368 -0.40 11.16 18.09
CA VAL A 368 -0.03 12.20 17.13
C VAL A 368 -1.24 12.70 16.34
N VAL A 369 -2.11 11.81 15.87
CA VAL A 369 -3.31 12.17 15.09
C VAL A 369 -4.20 13.21 15.82
N PRO A 370 -4.71 12.94 17.04
CA PRO A 370 -5.56 13.90 17.76
C PRO A 370 -4.82 15.17 18.20
N ALA A 371 -3.50 15.09 18.43
CA ALA A 371 -2.70 16.27 18.75
C ALA A 371 -2.62 17.24 17.56
N VAL A 372 -2.36 16.72 16.35
CA VAL A 372 -2.33 17.55 15.14
C VAL A 372 -3.73 18.08 14.79
N GLU A 373 -4.77 17.25 14.96
CA GLU A 373 -6.16 17.68 14.75
C GLU A 373 -6.57 18.80 15.71
N SER A 374 -6.32 18.64 17.01
CA SER A 374 -6.71 19.63 18.03
C SER A 374 -5.95 20.96 17.87
N ILE A 375 -4.65 20.90 17.59
CA ILE A 375 -3.77 22.09 17.59
C ILE A 375 -3.86 22.84 16.25
N HIS A 376 -3.82 22.10 15.13
CA HIS A 376 -3.78 22.70 13.80
C HIS A 376 -5.15 22.73 13.12
N GLY A 377 -6.12 21.95 13.59
CA GLY A 377 -7.38 21.70 12.86
C GLY A 377 -7.12 21.00 11.53
N LEU A 378 -6.12 20.11 11.49
CA LEU A 378 -5.70 19.34 10.32
C LEU A 378 -5.85 17.85 10.56
N ASN A 379 -6.38 17.15 9.55
CA ASN A 379 -6.39 15.71 9.54
C ASN A 379 -5.18 15.19 8.77
N LEU A 380 -4.46 14.25 9.35
CA LEU A 380 -3.32 13.58 8.71
C LEU A 380 -3.83 12.50 7.77
N TYR A 381 -3.25 12.41 6.58
CA TYR A 381 -3.58 11.36 5.59
C TYR A 381 -2.84 10.07 5.87
N GLY A 382 -1.61 10.17 6.37
CA GLY A 382 -0.90 9.04 6.91
C GLY A 382 0.30 9.42 7.77
N ILE A 383 0.64 8.53 8.68
CA ILE A 383 1.87 8.54 9.47
C ILE A 383 2.69 7.31 9.08
N VAL A 384 3.93 7.55 8.67
CA VAL A 384 4.83 6.54 8.10
C VAL A 384 6.08 6.43 8.96
N LEU A 385 6.35 5.25 9.47
CA LEU A 385 7.54 4.96 10.26
C LEU A 385 8.50 4.10 9.45
N VAL A 386 9.73 4.58 9.26
CA VAL A 386 10.78 3.87 8.51
C VAL A 386 11.88 3.38 9.46
N HIS A 387 12.56 2.29 9.07
CA HIS A 387 13.71 1.78 9.81
C HIS A 387 14.81 2.84 9.94
N HIS A 388 15.64 2.68 10.97
CA HIS A 388 16.86 3.46 11.17
C HIS A 388 17.69 3.62 9.88
N ASN A 389 18.11 4.85 9.60
CA ASN A 389 18.87 5.29 8.42
C ASN A 389 18.24 4.98 7.05
N ARG A 390 16.92 4.76 6.96
CA ARG A 390 16.22 4.60 5.67
C ARG A 390 15.62 5.88 5.11
N LEU A 391 15.47 6.91 5.94
CA LEU A 391 14.94 8.21 5.51
C LEU A 391 15.99 8.91 4.60
N PRO A 392 15.63 9.31 3.37
CA PRO A 392 16.54 10.03 2.47
C PRO A 392 17.10 11.30 3.10
N ARG A 393 18.39 11.56 2.92
CA ARG A 393 19.06 12.75 3.47
C ARG A 393 19.91 13.44 2.42
N GLY A 394 19.94 14.76 2.49
CA GLY A 394 20.87 15.58 1.73
C GLY A 394 22.30 15.44 2.24
N SER A 395 23.24 16.06 1.53
CA SER A 395 24.68 16.06 1.85
C SER A 395 25.02 16.65 3.23
N ASN A 396 24.10 17.41 3.83
CA ASN A 396 24.21 18.02 5.16
C ASN A 396 23.58 17.16 6.28
N GLY A 397 23.05 15.98 5.95
CA GLY A 397 22.37 15.10 6.90
C GLY A 397 20.94 15.52 7.26
N VAL A 398 20.40 16.57 6.62
CA VAL A 398 18.99 16.98 6.75
C VAL A 398 18.11 16.06 5.90
N VAL A 399 16.91 15.76 6.37
CA VAL A 399 15.94 14.94 5.64
C VAL A 399 15.61 15.57 4.30
N HIS A 400 15.70 14.77 3.23
CA HIS A 400 15.36 15.21 1.89
C HIS A 400 13.85 15.04 1.66
N VAL A 401 13.08 16.10 1.92
CA VAL A 401 11.61 16.10 1.86
C VAL A 401 11.08 15.60 0.51
N GLN A 402 11.58 16.14 -0.61
CA GLN A 402 11.07 15.81 -1.94
C GLN A 402 11.36 14.36 -2.36
N GLU A 403 12.56 13.85 -2.09
CA GLU A 403 12.89 12.45 -2.36
C GLU A 403 12.05 11.51 -1.48
N THR A 404 11.84 11.87 -0.21
CA THR A 404 10.95 11.11 0.69
C THR A 404 9.52 11.09 0.15
N LYS A 405 9.02 12.23 -0.32
CA LYS A 405 7.70 12.35 -0.96
C LYS A 405 7.59 11.52 -2.24
N SER A 406 8.59 11.54 -3.12
CA SER A 406 8.61 10.69 -4.32
C SER A 406 8.57 9.22 -3.93
N ARG A 407 9.48 8.78 -3.04
CA ARG A 407 9.52 7.37 -2.59
C ARG A 407 8.22 6.93 -1.92
N PHE A 408 7.54 7.82 -1.21
CA PHE A 408 6.22 7.54 -0.64
C PHE A 408 5.17 7.34 -1.74
N ILE A 409 5.10 8.25 -2.73
CA ILE A 409 4.16 8.18 -3.86
C ILE A 409 4.43 6.94 -4.73
N ASP A 410 5.70 6.62 -4.96
CA ASP A 410 6.16 5.51 -5.79
C ASP A 410 6.11 4.16 -5.06
N GLY A 411 5.76 4.14 -3.77
CA GLY A 411 5.71 2.91 -2.95
C GLY A 411 7.06 2.30 -2.59
N THR A 412 8.17 3.02 -2.78
CA THR A 412 9.55 2.55 -2.56
C THR A 412 10.14 2.95 -1.20
N LEU A 413 9.37 3.64 -0.35
CA LEU A 413 9.82 4.09 0.97
C LEU A 413 9.94 2.95 2.01
N HIS A 414 9.36 1.77 1.75
CA HIS A 414 9.40 0.56 2.58
C HIS A 414 9.20 0.82 4.10
N PRO A 415 7.97 1.22 4.51
CA PRO A 415 7.69 1.50 5.91
C PRO A 415 7.71 0.23 6.77
N VAL A 416 8.09 0.40 8.03
CA VAL A 416 7.94 -0.64 9.08
C VAL A 416 6.52 -0.64 9.59
N ASN A 417 6.03 0.56 9.94
CA ASN A 417 4.69 0.79 10.44
C ASN A 417 4.06 1.92 9.62
N LEU A 418 2.81 1.72 9.21
CA LEU A 418 2.06 2.65 8.36
C LEU A 418 0.63 2.80 8.91
N LEU A 419 0.29 4.00 9.36
CA LEU A 419 -1.08 4.36 9.71
C LEU A 419 -1.64 5.27 8.63
N MET A 420 -2.66 4.80 7.90
CA MET A 420 -3.37 5.60 6.89
C MET A 420 -4.73 6.05 7.43
N CYS A 421 -5.02 7.34 7.32
CA CYS A 421 -6.27 7.96 7.80
C CYS A 421 -7.03 8.66 6.65
N PRO A 422 -7.25 8.01 5.48
CA PRO A 422 -7.88 8.66 4.33
C PRO A 422 -9.31 9.14 4.62
N HIS A 423 -9.99 8.45 5.53
CA HIS A 423 -11.38 8.69 5.92
C HIS A 423 -11.60 9.93 6.77
N GLN A 424 -10.62 10.27 7.62
CA GLN A 424 -10.63 11.54 8.37
C GLN A 424 -10.29 12.71 7.43
N CYS A 425 -9.51 12.44 6.39
CA CYS A 425 -9.00 13.44 5.47
C CYS A 425 -9.91 13.79 4.30
N ILE A 426 -10.70 12.84 3.80
CA ILE A 426 -11.49 13.04 2.59
C ILE A 426 -12.96 12.92 2.96
N THR A 427 -13.60 14.08 3.12
CA THR A 427 -15.02 14.22 3.51
C THR A 427 -15.98 13.61 2.48
N ASN A 428 -15.53 13.43 1.23
CA ASN A 428 -16.27 12.81 0.13
C ASN A 428 -15.81 11.39 -0.21
N LEU A 429 -14.86 10.82 0.54
CA LEU A 429 -14.74 9.37 0.50
C LEU A 429 -16.06 8.86 1.09
N PRO A 430 -16.70 7.84 0.49
CA PRO A 430 -17.67 7.07 1.26
C PRO A 430 -16.95 6.73 2.55
N LEU A 431 -17.49 7.20 3.68
CA LEU A 431 -16.96 6.88 5.00
C LEU A 431 -16.61 5.38 4.97
N PRO A 432 -15.48 4.97 5.56
CA PRO A 432 -15.34 3.56 5.85
C PRO A 432 -16.63 3.29 6.61
N LYS A 433 -17.45 2.37 6.12
CA LYS A 433 -18.53 1.88 6.98
C LYS A 433 -17.81 1.63 8.30
N PRO A 434 -18.15 2.39 9.37
CA PRO A 434 -17.34 2.45 10.58
C PRO A 434 -16.94 1.03 10.83
N HIS A 435 -15.64 0.73 10.97
CA HIS A 435 -15.16 -0.65 11.11
C HIS A 435 -16.24 -1.34 11.90
N THR A 436 -17.04 -2.13 11.19
CA THR A 436 -17.78 -3.13 11.86
C THR A 436 -16.59 -3.92 12.33
N THR A 437 -16.15 -3.71 13.59
CA THR A 437 -16.06 -4.81 14.55
C THR A 437 -17.01 -5.80 13.97
N VAL A 438 -16.49 -6.75 13.16
CA VAL A 438 -17.31 -7.46 12.19
C VAL A 438 -18.46 -7.91 13.01
N LYS A 439 -19.57 -7.22 12.76
CA LYS A 439 -20.70 -7.18 13.66
C LYS A 439 -21.26 -8.54 13.27
N GLY A 440 -20.82 -9.58 13.99
CA GLY A 440 -20.85 -10.97 13.50
C GLY A 440 -22.21 -11.19 12.89
N ALA A 441 -22.30 -11.68 11.64
CA ALA A 441 -23.28 -11.23 10.64
C ALA A 441 -24.75 -11.02 11.09
N ALA A 442 -25.18 -11.59 12.22
CA ALA A 442 -26.31 -11.16 13.03
C ALA A 442 -26.40 -9.63 13.28
N GLN A 443 -25.29 -8.95 13.54
CA GLN A 443 -25.29 -7.54 13.94
C GLN A 443 -25.21 -6.62 12.71
N LEU A 444 -24.73 -7.12 11.54
CA LEU A 444 -24.93 -6.51 10.21
C LEU A 444 -26.38 -6.63 9.71
N MET A 445 -27.06 -7.73 10.03
CA MET A 445 -28.49 -7.90 9.74
C MET A 445 -29.39 -6.99 10.60
N GLY A 446 -28.96 -6.69 11.84
CA GLY A 446 -29.68 -5.75 12.72
C GLY A 446 -29.79 -4.33 12.16
N ASP A 447 -28.81 -3.88 11.36
CA ASP A 447 -28.80 -2.54 10.75
C ASP A 447 -29.56 -2.49 9.40
N MET A 448 -30.15 -3.59 8.90
CA MET A 448 -30.79 -3.70 7.57
C MET A 448 -32.29 -3.33 7.49
N VAL A 449 -32.86 -2.71 8.54
CA VAL A 449 -34.29 -2.36 8.61
C VAL A 449 -34.64 -1.04 7.85
N THR A 450 -34.00 -0.76 6.70
CA THR A 450 -34.23 0.50 5.94
C THR A 450 -34.78 0.32 4.53
N GLY A 451 -35.37 -0.83 4.19
CA GLY A 451 -36.14 -1.01 2.95
C GLY A 451 -35.32 -0.90 1.66
N ARG A 452 -34.02 -1.19 1.71
CA ARG A 452 -33.14 -1.21 0.53
C ARG A 452 -33.20 -2.56 -0.20
N VAL A 453 -33.02 -2.50 -1.52
CA VAL A 453 -32.94 -3.66 -2.43
C VAL A 453 -31.71 -4.52 -2.10
N ALA A 454 -31.88 -5.83 -2.03
CA ALA A 454 -30.82 -6.82 -1.80
C ALA A 454 -29.94 -7.04 -3.06
N GLU A 455 -29.24 -6.00 -3.49
CA GLU A 455 -28.18 -6.06 -4.52
C GLU A 455 -26.80 -5.84 -3.87
N THR A 456 -25.81 -6.60 -4.31
CA THR A 456 -24.41 -6.41 -3.96
C THR A 456 -23.51 -6.56 -5.18
N LYS A 457 -22.41 -5.81 -5.18
CA LYS A 457 -21.42 -5.81 -6.26
C LYS A 457 -20.05 -6.04 -5.64
N GLY A 458 -19.31 -7.02 -6.17
CA GLY A 458 -17.90 -7.20 -5.86
C GLY A 458 -17.08 -6.01 -6.33
N GLN A 459 -15.97 -5.76 -5.65
CA GLN A 459 -15.08 -4.65 -5.98
C GLN A 459 -14.77 -4.63 -7.48
N SER A 460 -14.80 -3.47 -8.13
CA SER A 460 -14.34 -3.45 -9.52
C SER A 460 -12.84 -3.68 -9.51
N LEU A 461 -12.36 -4.64 -10.30
CA LEU A 461 -10.95 -4.62 -10.64
C LEU A 461 -10.80 -3.39 -11.52
N SER A 462 -10.10 -2.37 -11.02
CA SER A 462 -9.57 -1.35 -11.91
C SER A 462 -8.82 -2.09 -13.03
N ILE A 463 -8.74 -1.47 -14.20
CA ILE A 463 -7.81 -1.90 -15.24
C ILE A 463 -6.49 -1.14 -14.98
N PRO A 464 -5.71 -1.35 -13.89
CA PRO A 464 -4.31 -1.06 -14.03
C PRO A 464 -3.77 -2.24 -14.85
N PHE A 465 -3.31 -1.94 -16.05
CA PHE A 465 -2.23 -2.71 -16.62
C PHE A 465 -1.07 -2.63 -15.61
N ASP A 466 -1.06 -3.49 -14.59
CA ASP A 466 0.15 -3.75 -13.82
C ASP A 466 1.13 -4.33 -14.84
N GLU A 467 2.16 -3.56 -15.21
CA GLU A 467 3.18 -4.00 -16.17
C GLU A 467 3.91 -5.27 -15.70
N GLN A 468 3.75 -5.65 -14.42
CA GLN A 468 4.34 -6.85 -13.83
C GLN A 468 3.55 -8.14 -14.10
N ASP A 469 2.22 -8.10 -14.33
CA ASP A 469 1.40 -9.32 -14.49
C ASP A 469 0.95 -9.50 -15.95
N GLY A 470 1.85 -10.05 -16.77
CA GLY A 470 1.68 -10.16 -18.23
C GLY A 470 0.43 -10.93 -18.69
N ALA A 471 -0.18 -11.75 -17.83
CA ALA A 471 -1.37 -12.54 -18.14
C ALA A 471 -2.64 -11.68 -18.39
N GLY A 472 -2.75 -10.51 -17.75
CA GLY A 472 -3.90 -9.60 -17.90
C GLY A 472 -4.02 -8.93 -19.27
N LYS A 473 -3.00 -9.07 -20.13
CA LYS A 473 -2.97 -8.55 -21.51
C LYS A 473 -3.64 -9.47 -22.54
N PHE A 474 -3.92 -10.71 -22.17
CA PHE A 474 -4.48 -11.71 -23.07
C PHE A 474 -5.99 -11.86 -22.90
N ASN A 475 -6.69 -12.06 -24.01
CA ASN A 475 -8.14 -12.33 -24.01
C ASN A 475 -8.47 -13.83 -23.98
N TYR A 476 -7.46 -14.71 -24.12
CA TYR A 476 -7.65 -16.14 -24.27
C TYR A 476 -6.65 -16.92 -23.42
N ILE A 477 -7.13 -17.92 -22.68
CA ILE A 477 -6.28 -18.75 -21.81
C ILE A 477 -5.22 -19.55 -22.59
N ILE A 478 -5.49 -19.87 -23.85
CA ILE A 478 -4.55 -20.55 -24.75
C ILE A 478 -3.31 -19.68 -25.04
N ASP A 479 -3.49 -18.37 -25.15
CA ASP A 479 -2.42 -17.42 -25.37
C ASP A 479 -1.59 -17.24 -24.11
N VAL A 480 -2.23 -17.28 -22.93
CA VAL A 480 -1.51 -17.27 -21.65
C VAL A 480 -0.57 -18.48 -21.54
N LEU A 481 -1.04 -19.68 -21.87
CA LEU A 481 -0.18 -20.87 -21.87
C LEU A 481 0.98 -20.75 -22.87
N ALA A 482 0.70 -20.28 -24.10
CA ALA A 482 1.73 -20.10 -25.13
C ALA A 482 2.76 -19.03 -24.72
N TRP A 483 2.31 -17.92 -24.15
CA TRP A 483 3.17 -16.86 -23.62
C TRP A 483 4.03 -17.34 -22.45
N ARG A 484 3.47 -18.11 -21.51
CA ARG A 484 4.23 -18.69 -20.39
C ARG A 484 5.27 -19.69 -20.87
N ALA A 485 4.95 -20.49 -21.89
CA ALA A 485 5.91 -21.42 -22.49
C ALA A 485 7.12 -20.70 -23.12
N GLN A 486 6.98 -19.43 -23.50
CA GLN A 486 8.08 -18.60 -24.02
C GLN A 486 8.79 -17.81 -22.92
N SER A 487 8.02 -17.23 -21.98
CA SER A 487 8.55 -16.30 -20.97
C SER A 487 9.12 -17.01 -19.75
N CYS A 488 8.48 -18.09 -19.30
CA CYS A 488 8.87 -18.87 -18.13
C CYS A 488 8.79 -20.39 -18.44
N PRO A 489 9.58 -20.91 -19.41
CA PRO A 489 9.45 -22.27 -19.94
C PRO A 489 9.56 -23.35 -18.86
N GLU A 490 10.50 -23.18 -17.92
CA GLU A 490 10.83 -24.17 -16.89
C GLU A 490 9.93 -24.11 -15.65
N ASN A 491 9.04 -23.12 -15.55
CA ASN A 491 8.15 -23.00 -14.39
C ASN A 491 7.18 -24.19 -14.32
N VAL A 492 7.16 -24.88 -13.17
CA VAL A 492 6.31 -26.06 -12.94
C VAL A 492 4.89 -25.60 -12.61
N LEU A 493 3.91 -26.08 -13.38
CA LEU A 493 2.50 -25.71 -13.17
C LEU A 493 1.73 -26.80 -12.40
N PHE A 494 2.03 -28.08 -12.66
CA PHE A 494 1.28 -29.18 -12.06
C PHE A 494 2.21 -30.30 -11.61
N SER A 495 1.92 -30.87 -10.44
CA SER A 495 2.50 -32.12 -9.94
C SER A 495 1.39 -33.07 -9.52
N MET A 496 1.42 -34.31 -9.99
CA MET A 496 0.52 -35.35 -9.51
C MET A 496 1.13 -36.08 -8.30
N VAL A 497 0.29 -36.36 -7.32
CA VAL A 497 0.68 -37.09 -6.11
C VAL A 497 -0.03 -38.44 -6.09
N ASP A 498 0.71 -39.50 -5.73
CA ASP A 498 0.12 -40.84 -5.53
C ASP A 498 -0.49 -41.04 -4.13
N SER A 499 -1.11 -42.19 -3.88
CA SER A 499 -1.66 -42.57 -2.57
C SER A 499 -0.65 -42.67 -1.43
N LYS A 500 0.66 -42.66 -1.74
CA LYS A 500 1.74 -42.66 -0.75
C LYS A 500 2.28 -41.25 -0.45
N GLY A 501 1.81 -40.22 -1.14
CA GLY A 501 2.27 -38.85 -0.97
C GLY A 501 3.49 -38.48 -1.81
N HIS A 502 3.93 -39.34 -2.73
CA HIS A 502 5.06 -39.04 -3.60
C HIS A 502 4.61 -38.32 -4.88
N THR A 503 5.41 -37.35 -5.33
CA THR A 503 5.20 -36.73 -6.64
C THR A 503 5.58 -37.73 -7.74
N THR A 504 4.59 -38.21 -8.49
CA THR A 504 4.80 -39.21 -9.55
C THR A 504 5.19 -38.58 -10.88
N ARG A 505 4.61 -37.42 -11.20
CA ARG A 505 4.85 -36.71 -12.45
C ARG A 505 4.62 -35.22 -12.26
N SER A 506 5.51 -34.42 -12.82
CA SER A 506 5.36 -32.96 -12.89
C SER A 506 5.42 -32.50 -14.34
N ILE A 507 4.83 -31.35 -14.62
CA ILE A 507 4.88 -30.73 -15.95
C ILE A 507 5.11 -29.21 -15.84
N ASN A 508 6.02 -28.71 -16.65
CA ASN A 508 6.33 -27.29 -16.75
C ASN A 508 5.61 -26.64 -17.94
N CYS A 509 5.65 -25.30 -18.03
CA CYS A 509 4.96 -24.54 -19.06
C CYS A 509 5.27 -25.05 -20.49
N ILE A 510 6.55 -25.26 -20.82
CA ILE A 510 6.94 -25.63 -22.18
C ILE A 510 6.59 -27.08 -22.53
N THR A 511 6.71 -28.00 -21.58
CA THR A 511 6.35 -29.41 -21.79
C THR A 511 4.84 -29.60 -21.89
N LEU A 512 4.05 -28.84 -21.11
CA LEU A 512 2.59 -28.81 -21.21
C LEU A 512 2.15 -28.26 -22.57
N HIS A 513 2.69 -27.11 -22.98
CA HIS A 513 2.40 -26.50 -24.28
C HIS A 513 2.69 -27.47 -25.44
N LYS A 514 3.88 -28.09 -25.47
CA LYS A 514 4.27 -29.07 -26.50
C LYS A 514 3.43 -30.33 -26.48
N ARG A 515 2.89 -30.76 -25.32
CA ARG A 515 2.00 -31.92 -25.25
C ARG A 515 0.60 -31.57 -25.76
N ALA A 516 0.07 -30.40 -25.39
CA ALA A 516 -1.18 -29.88 -25.94
C ALA A 516 -1.13 -29.71 -27.46
N GLU A 517 -0.03 -29.17 -28.03
CA GLU A 517 0.16 -29.06 -29.49
C GLU A 517 0.12 -30.43 -30.20
N ARG A 518 0.76 -31.45 -29.63
CA ARG A 518 0.77 -32.81 -30.20
C ARG A 518 -0.62 -33.45 -30.15
N ILE A 519 -1.32 -33.30 -29.03
CA ILE A 519 -2.70 -33.77 -28.88
C ILE A 519 -3.60 -33.07 -29.91
N ALA A 520 -3.47 -31.75 -30.06
CA ALA A 520 -4.22 -30.98 -31.05
C ALA A 520 -4.00 -31.50 -32.49
N ALA A 521 -2.73 -31.73 -32.88
CA ALA A 521 -2.40 -32.27 -34.20
C ALA A 521 -3.03 -33.66 -34.44
N PHE A 522 -3.01 -34.52 -33.42
CA PHE A 522 -3.57 -35.86 -33.49
C PHE A 522 -5.09 -35.87 -33.59
N ILE A 523 -5.78 -35.03 -32.81
CA ILE A 523 -7.25 -34.92 -32.85
C ILE A 523 -7.71 -34.39 -34.21
N VAL A 524 -7.05 -33.35 -34.72
CA VAL A 524 -7.35 -32.79 -36.06
C VAL A 524 -7.19 -33.84 -37.15
N GLU A 525 -6.18 -34.72 -37.04
CA GLU A 525 -5.96 -35.81 -38.00
C GLU A 525 -7.08 -36.87 -37.91
N LYS A 526 -7.48 -37.28 -36.70
CA LYS A 526 -8.46 -38.36 -36.49
C LYS A 526 -9.91 -37.94 -36.76
N LEU A 527 -10.28 -36.69 -36.46
CA LEU A 527 -11.65 -36.19 -36.59
C LEU A 527 -11.90 -35.42 -37.90
N ASN A 528 -10.93 -35.42 -38.83
CA ASN A 528 -10.90 -34.51 -39.98
C ASN A 528 -12.10 -34.66 -40.94
N ARG A 529 -13.05 -33.72 -40.90
CA ARG A 529 -14.13 -33.51 -41.88
C ARG A 529 -13.99 -32.18 -42.66
N GLY A 530 -12.76 -31.75 -42.90
CA GLY A 530 -12.42 -30.51 -43.63
C GLY A 530 -12.28 -29.29 -42.72
N LYS A 531 -11.23 -28.47 -42.97
CA LYS A 531 -10.80 -27.35 -42.10
C LYS A 531 -11.89 -26.30 -41.79
N ALA A 532 -12.94 -26.18 -42.60
CA ALA A 532 -14.04 -25.22 -42.39
C ALA A 532 -15.12 -25.71 -41.40
N LYS A 533 -15.23 -27.03 -41.15
CA LYS A 533 -16.27 -27.64 -40.30
C LYS A 533 -15.85 -27.90 -38.85
N ILE A 534 -14.61 -27.60 -38.47
CA ILE A 534 -14.06 -27.91 -37.13
C ILE A 534 -14.43 -26.84 -36.08
N ARG A 535 -14.79 -25.63 -36.53
CA ARG A 535 -14.96 -24.46 -35.65
C ARG A 535 -16.11 -24.63 -34.68
N GLY A 536 -15.80 -24.72 -33.38
CA GLY A 536 -16.81 -24.74 -32.32
C GLY A 536 -17.49 -26.10 -32.14
N GLU A 537 -17.00 -27.14 -32.80
CA GLU A 537 -17.49 -28.51 -32.61
C GLU A 537 -17.08 -29.07 -31.25
N HIS A 538 -17.89 -29.95 -30.68
CA HIS A 538 -17.70 -30.44 -29.33
C HIS A 538 -16.94 -31.77 -29.31
N VAL A 539 -16.06 -31.96 -28.34
CA VAL A 539 -15.35 -33.22 -28.12
C VAL A 539 -15.41 -33.59 -26.64
N ALA A 540 -15.82 -34.82 -26.35
CA ALA A 540 -15.87 -35.31 -24.98
C ALA A 540 -14.46 -35.71 -24.51
N VAL A 541 -14.13 -35.35 -23.28
CA VAL A 541 -12.88 -35.69 -22.61
C VAL A 541 -13.20 -36.56 -21.40
N ILE A 542 -12.97 -37.87 -21.53
CA ILE A 542 -13.26 -38.87 -20.51
C ILE A 542 -11.93 -39.50 -20.08
N MET A 543 -11.31 -38.97 -19.05
CA MET A 543 -10.01 -39.43 -18.58
C MET A 543 -9.82 -39.21 -17.08
N PRO A 544 -8.87 -39.92 -16.43
CA PRO A 544 -8.63 -39.75 -15.01
C PRO A 544 -8.13 -38.34 -14.68
N CYS A 545 -8.30 -37.95 -13.42
CA CYS A 545 -7.74 -36.71 -12.89
C CYS A 545 -6.22 -36.71 -13.09
N GLY A 546 -5.67 -35.65 -13.69
CA GLY A 546 -4.24 -35.54 -13.84
C GLY A 546 -3.74 -34.61 -14.94
N ILE A 547 -2.43 -34.62 -15.14
CA ILE A 547 -1.74 -33.78 -16.13
C ILE A 547 -2.25 -34.04 -17.57
N ASP A 548 -2.59 -35.29 -17.89
CA ASP A 548 -3.08 -35.62 -19.23
C ASP A 548 -4.50 -35.08 -19.48
N LEU A 549 -5.33 -34.91 -18.44
CA LEU A 549 -6.60 -34.18 -18.52
C LEU A 549 -6.37 -32.72 -18.93
N VAL A 550 -5.45 -32.04 -18.24
CA VAL A 550 -5.09 -30.65 -18.55
C VAL A 550 -4.54 -30.51 -19.96
N ALA A 551 -3.58 -31.37 -20.34
CA ALA A 551 -2.97 -31.33 -21.67
C ALA A 551 -3.99 -31.60 -22.79
N THR A 552 -4.95 -32.50 -22.55
CA THR A 552 -6.02 -32.83 -23.50
C THR A 552 -7.01 -31.68 -23.65
N PHE A 553 -7.41 -31.06 -22.54
CA PHE A 553 -8.28 -29.88 -22.55
C PHE A 553 -7.69 -28.75 -23.40
N PHE A 554 -6.42 -28.41 -23.18
CA PHE A 554 -5.74 -27.38 -24.00
C PHE A 554 -5.48 -27.85 -25.43
N GLY A 555 -5.26 -29.15 -25.66
CA GLY A 555 -5.17 -29.73 -27.00
C GLY A 555 -6.47 -29.55 -27.81
N CYS A 556 -7.64 -29.70 -27.18
CA CYS A 556 -8.93 -29.39 -27.81
C CYS A 556 -9.00 -27.91 -28.23
N LEU A 557 -8.65 -27.00 -27.32
CA LEU A 557 -8.69 -25.56 -27.61
C LEU A 557 -7.70 -25.16 -28.71
N TYR A 558 -6.49 -25.72 -28.71
CA TYR A 558 -5.48 -25.50 -29.75
C TYR A 558 -5.93 -25.99 -31.13
N ALA A 559 -6.76 -27.05 -31.17
CA ALA A 559 -7.38 -27.57 -32.38
C ALA A 559 -8.68 -26.85 -32.79
N GLY A 560 -9.25 -26.01 -31.91
CA GLY A 560 -10.50 -25.28 -32.14
C GLY A 560 -11.78 -26.03 -31.78
N PHE A 561 -11.66 -27.14 -31.05
CA PHE A 561 -12.77 -27.88 -30.47
C PHE A 561 -13.15 -27.33 -29.09
N VAL A 562 -14.43 -27.47 -28.73
CA VAL A 562 -14.96 -27.16 -27.41
C VAL A 562 -14.92 -28.43 -26.54
N PRO A 563 -14.04 -28.53 -25.53
CA PRO A 563 -13.99 -29.68 -24.64
C PRO A 563 -15.25 -29.79 -23.77
N VAL A 564 -15.74 -31.02 -23.63
CA VAL A 564 -16.79 -31.43 -22.69
C VAL A 564 -16.18 -32.44 -21.72
N THR A 565 -15.82 -32.00 -20.52
CA THR A 565 -15.18 -32.87 -19.52
C THR A 565 -16.23 -33.75 -18.83
N ILE A 566 -15.99 -35.05 -18.81
CA ILE A 566 -16.91 -36.03 -18.20
C ILE A 566 -16.11 -36.91 -17.25
N ARG A 567 -16.66 -37.12 -16.05
CA ARG A 567 -16.07 -38.05 -15.06
C ARG A 567 -15.94 -39.45 -15.68
N PRO A 568 -14.78 -40.11 -15.58
CA PRO A 568 -14.61 -41.45 -16.11
C PRO A 568 -15.47 -42.48 -15.35
N PRO A 569 -15.97 -43.53 -16.02
CA PRO A 569 -16.76 -44.56 -15.37
C PRO A 569 -15.90 -45.37 -14.40
N GLN A 570 -16.46 -45.68 -13.23
CA GLN A 570 -15.81 -46.57 -12.28
C GLN A 570 -16.18 -48.03 -12.57
N SER A 571 -15.19 -48.92 -12.60
CA SER A 571 -15.41 -50.34 -12.94
C SER A 571 -16.33 -51.07 -11.97
N ASN A 572 -16.41 -50.62 -10.71
CA ASN A 572 -17.28 -51.20 -9.67
C ASN A 572 -18.73 -50.67 -9.70
N ASN A 573 -19.03 -49.64 -10.50
CA ASN A 573 -20.35 -48.99 -10.51
C ASN A 573 -20.78 -48.53 -11.91
N LEU A 574 -20.53 -49.38 -12.92
CA LEU A 574 -20.87 -49.08 -14.32
C LEU A 574 -22.37 -48.79 -14.56
N PRO A 575 -23.33 -49.53 -13.97
CA PRO A 575 -24.76 -49.28 -14.22
C PRO A 575 -25.22 -47.88 -13.80
N ALA A 576 -24.59 -47.28 -12.79
CA ALA A 576 -24.91 -45.93 -12.34
C ALA A 576 -24.22 -44.83 -13.18
N CYS A 577 -22.98 -45.05 -13.63
CA CYS A 577 -22.20 -44.03 -14.34
C CYS A 577 -22.56 -43.92 -15.83
N LEU A 578 -22.78 -45.05 -16.50
CA LEU A 578 -22.89 -45.09 -17.96
C LEU A 578 -24.12 -44.36 -18.53
N PRO A 579 -25.32 -44.39 -17.90
CA PRO A 579 -26.47 -43.64 -18.40
C PRO A 579 -26.20 -42.13 -18.49
N THR A 580 -25.55 -41.55 -17.46
CA THR A 580 -25.19 -40.13 -17.45
C THR A 580 -24.16 -39.81 -18.53
N ILE A 581 -23.15 -40.68 -18.72
CA ILE A 581 -22.15 -40.51 -19.78
C ILE A 581 -22.84 -40.53 -21.15
N LYS A 582 -23.67 -41.53 -21.44
CA LYS A 582 -24.42 -41.63 -22.71
C LYS A 582 -25.23 -40.37 -22.99
N LEU A 583 -26.04 -39.97 -22.01
CA LEU A 583 -26.90 -38.79 -22.16
C LEU A 583 -26.07 -37.51 -22.37
N THR A 584 -24.92 -37.40 -21.70
CA THR A 584 -24.00 -36.27 -21.90
C THR A 584 -23.47 -36.24 -23.33
N LEU A 585 -23.03 -37.38 -23.86
CA LEU A 585 -22.54 -37.50 -25.25
C LEU A 585 -23.63 -37.14 -26.27
N GLU A 586 -24.85 -37.60 -26.05
CA GLU A 586 -26.00 -37.34 -26.93
C GLU A 586 -26.41 -35.86 -26.90
N ILE A 587 -26.58 -35.26 -25.72
CA ILE A 587 -26.99 -33.85 -25.57
C ILE A 587 -25.90 -32.89 -26.07
N SER A 588 -24.63 -33.23 -25.84
CA SER A 588 -23.51 -32.40 -26.30
C SER A 588 -23.20 -32.58 -27.79
N ASN A 589 -23.76 -33.56 -28.49
CA ASN A 589 -23.51 -33.82 -29.91
C ASN A 589 -22.01 -33.83 -30.25
N VAL A 590 -21.22 -34.55 -29.45
CA VAL A 590 -19.76 -34.55 -29.61
C VAL A 590 -19.33 -35.37 -30.83
N LEU A 591 -18.30 -34.89 -31.53
CA LEU A 591 -17.75 -35.56 -32.71
C LEU A 591 -16.88 -36.77 -32.39
N GLY A 592 -16.39 -36.86 -31.16
CA GLY A 592 -15.51 -37.93 -30.71
C GLY A 592 -15.32 -37.90 -29.20
N VAL A 593 -14.76 -38.99 -28.67
CA VAL A 593 -14.47 -39.18 -27.25
C VAL A 593 -12.96 -39.38 -27.08
N LEU A 594 -12.30 -38.43 -26.41
CA LEU A 594 -10.89 -38.49 -26.05
C LEU A 594 -10.74 -39.20 -24.72
N THR A 595 -9.92 -40.25 -24.70
CA THR A 595 -9.79 -41.10 -23.52
C THR A 595 -8.44 -41.81 -23.46
N THR A 596 -8.21 -42.58 -22.40
CA THR A 596 -7.05 -43.48 -22.26
C THR A 596 -7.45 -44.91 -22.61
N HIS A 597 -6.47 -45.75 -22.93
CA HIS A 597 -6.65 -47.15 -23.29
C HIS A 597 -7.45 -47.92 -22.24
N ASN A 598 -7.16 -47.68 -20.96
CA ASN A 598 -7.84 -48.34 -19.84
C ASN A 598 -9.34 -48.01 -19.80
N ILE A 599 -9.70 -46.73 -19.98
CA ILE A 599 -11.11 -46.31 -19.98
C ILE A 599 -11.80 -46.71 -21.27
N ALA A 600 -11.12 -46.63 -22.43
CA ALA A 600 -11.64 -47.14 -23.69
C ALA A 600 -12.04 -48.61 -23.58
N ARG A 601 -11.23 -49.43 -22.90
CA ARG A 601 -11.53 -50.84 -22.63
C ARG A 601 -12.77 -51.02 -21.73
N ILE A 602 -12.95 -50.16 -20.73
CA ILE A 602 -14.15 -50.16 -19.87
C ILE A 602 -15.40 -49.80 -20.68
N LEU A 603 -15.33 -48.74 -21.49
CA LEU A 603 -16.43 -48.27 -22.35
C LEU A 603 -16.80 -49.29 -23.44
N LYS A 604 -15.84 -50.09 -23.91
CA LYS A 604 -16.03 -51.19 -24.87
C LYS A 604 -16.36 -52.55 -24.22
N SER A 605 -16.51 -52.61 -22.89
CA SER A 605 -16.74 -53.87 -22.17
C SER A 605 -18.13 -54.46 -22.45
N LYS A 606 -18.28 -55.78 -22.26
CA LYS A 606 -19.57 -56.47 -22.45
C LYS A 606 -20.67 -55.94 -21.52
N GLU A 607 -20.29 -55.49 -20.33
CA GLU A 607 -21.20 -54.88 -19.35
C GLU A 607 -21.65 -53.47 -19.76
N ALA A 608 -20.79 -52.73 -20.47
CA ALA A 608 -21.11 -51.39 -20.96
C ALA A 608 -21.93 -51.40 -22.26
N ALA A 609 -21.75 -52.41 -23.11
CA ALA A 609 -22.42 -52.55 -24.42
C ALA A 609 -23.96 -52.43 -24.42
N PRO A 610 -24.73 -52.97 -23.45
CA PRO A 610 -26.18 -52.77 -23.45
C PRO A 610 -26.60 -51.36 -23.04
N LEU A 611 -25.75 -50.62 -22.32
CA LEU A 611 -26.04 -49.28 -21.80
C LEU A 611 -25.57 -48.19 -22.77
N LEU A 612 -24.43 -48.40 -23.43
CA LEU A 612 -23.86 -47.57 -24.48
C LEU A 612 -24.10 -48.24 -25.83
N ASP A 613 -25.12 -47.80 -26.59
CA ASP A 613 -25.39 -48.38 -27.92
C ASP A 613 -24.18 -48.14 -28.84
N SER A 614 -23.50 -49.20 -29.25
CA SER A 614 -22.27 -49.13 -30.04
C SER A 614 -22.43 -48.39 -31.38
N LYS A 615 -23.66 -48.19 -31.88
CA LYS A 615 -23.92 -47.40 -33.08
C LYS A 615 -24.10 -45.90 -32.81
N SER A 616 -24.45 -45.51 -31.58
CA SER A 616 -24.69 -44.11 -31.21
C SER A 616 -23.49 -43.44 -30.54
N VAL A 617 -22.52 -44.21 -30.04
CA VAL A 617 -21.32 -43.66 -29.39
C VAL A 617 -20.34 -43.07 -30.42
N PRO A 618 -19.91 -41.80 -30.27
CA PRO A 618 -18.91 -41.18 -31.12
C PRO A 618 -17.56 -41.92 -31.10
N PRO A 619 -16.70 -41.75 -32.12
CA PRO A 619 -15.43 -42.46 -32.21
C PRO A 619 -14.54 -42.22 -30.97
N LEU A 620 -14.08 -43.31 -30.36
CA LEU A 620 -13.13 -43.32 -29.25
C LEU A 620 -11.71 -43.10 -29.78
N ILE A 621 -11.03 -42.09 -29.27
CA ILE A 621 -9.66 -41.72 -29.61
C ILE A 621 -8.81 -41.89 -28.36
N GLU A 622 -7.91 -42.87 -28.41
CA GLU A 622 -6.99 -43.22 -27.33
C GLU A 622 -5.74 -42.32 -27.39
N LEU A 623 -5.39 -41.67 -26.28
CA LEU A 623 -4.34 -40.63 -26.21
C LEU A 623 -3.04 -41.08 -25.51
N ASP A 624 -2.87 -42.38 -25.26
CA ASP A 624 -1.65 -42.90 -24.64
C ASP A 624 -0.44 -42.79 -25.58
N ASP A 625 -0.64 -43.07 -26.88
CA ASP A 625 0.40 -43.11 -27.92
C ASP A 625 0.28 -41.99 -28.96
N VAL A 626 0.26 -40.73 -28.51
CA VAL A 626 0.16 -39.57 -29.42
C VAL A 626 1.44 -39.42 -30.26
N PRO A 627 1.35 -39.39 -31.61
CA PRO A 627 2.51 -39.21 -32.49
C PRO A 627 3.26 -37.90 -32.22
N LYS A 628 4.57 -37.87 -32.52
CA LYS A 628 5.42 -36.67 -32.36
C LYS A 628 5.19 -35.58 -33.42
N LYS A 629 4.08 -35.62 -34.15
CA LYS A 629 3.75 -34.65 -35.21
C LYS A 629 3.37 -33.31 -34.58
N LYS A 630 3.92 -32.22 -35.11
CA LYS A 630 3.63 -30.86 -34.66
C LYS A 630 2.41 -30.31 -35.39
N LEU A 631 1.62 -29.49 -34.70
CA LEU A 631 0.51 -28.74 -35.31
C LEU A 631 1.07 -27.64 -36.24
N GLU A 632 0.47 -27.46 -37.42
CA GLU A 632 0.88 -26.44 -38.40
C GLU A 632 0.71 -25.02 -37.84
N SER A 633 -0.42 -24.74 -37.20
CA SER A 633 -0.75 -23.46 -36.59
C SER A 633 -1.81 -23.63 -35.51
N LEU A 634 -1.67 -22.90 -34.40
CA LEU A 634 -2.70 -22.85 -33.36
C LEU A 634 -4.01 -22.25 -33.90
N TYR A 635 -5.14 -22.79 -33.47
CA TYR A 635 -6.44 -22.21 -33.75
C TYR A 635 -6.55 -20.83 -33.12
N ARG A 636 -6.88 -19.83 -33.95
CA ARG A 636 -7.18 -18.47 -33.47
C ARG A 636 -8.69 -18.37 -33.26
N VAL A 637 -9.09 -18.05 -32.04
CA VAL A 637 -10.50 -17.91 -31.65
C VAL A 637 -11.05 -16.58 -32.20
N PRO A 638 -12.03 -16.58 -33.13
CA PRO A 638 -12.61 -15.36 -33.70
C PRO A 638 -13.07 -14.28 -32.72
N SER A 639 -13.66 -14.68 -31.58
CA SER A 639 -14.22 -13.75 -30.58
C SER A 639 -14.13 -14.37 -29.19
N PRO A 640 -13.83 -13.58 -28.14
CA PRO A 640 -13.79 -14.07 -26.76
C PRO A 640 -15.17 -14.50 -26.23
N GLU A 641 -16.26 -14.13 -26.91
CA GLU A 641 -17.62 -14.59 -26.57
C GLU A 641 -17.91 -16.03 -27.02
N MET A 642 -17.03 -16.63 -27.84
CA MET A 642 -17.18 -18.03 -28.22
C MET A 642 -16.96 -18.96 -27.01
N ILE A 643 -17.58 -20.13 -27.10
CA ILE A 643 -17.57 -21.16 -26.06
C ILE A 643 -16.15 -21.69 -25.90
N ALA A 644 -15.62 -21.60 -24.69
CA ALA A 644 -14.36 -22.20 -24.28
C ALA A 644 -14.55 -23.65 -23.85
N TYR A 645 -15.58 -23.97 -23.06
CA TYR A 645 -15.91 -25.34 -22.68
C TYR A 645 -17.39 -25.48 -22.32
N ILE A 646 -17.87 -26.72 -22.25
CA ILE A 646 -19.21 -27.04 -21.78
C ILE A 646 -19.10 -27.85 -20.49
N ASP A 647 -19.72 -27.33 -19.45
CA ASP A 647 -19.92 -28.04 -18.19
C ASP A 647 -21.31 -28.68 -18.18
N PHE A 648 -21.52 -29.71 -17.36
CA PHE A 648 -22.80 -30.38 -17.25
C PHE A 648 -23.34 -30.35 -15.82
N ASN A 649 -24.60 -29.97 -15.72
CA ASN A 649 -25.36 -30.01 -14.48
C ASN A 649 -26.41 -31.13 -14.55
N VAL A 650 -26.46 -31.96 -13.51
CA VAL A 650 -27.50 -32.98 -13.32
C VAL A 650 -28.45 -32.46 -12.26
N SER A 651 -29.70 -32.15 -12.64
CA SER A 651 -30.70 -31.73 -11.65
C SER A 651 -31.12 -32.91 -10.76
N THR A 652 -31.69 -32.60 -9.60
CA THR A 652 -32.32 -33.59 -8.71
C THR A 652 -33.51 -34.32 -9.35
N THR A 653 -34.09 -33.75 -10.40
CA THR A 653 -35.14 -34.37 -11.22
C THR A 653 -34.59 -35.24 -12.36
N GLY A 654 -33.28 -35.42 -12.45
CA GLY A 654 -32.62 -36.24 -13.48
C GLY A 654 -32.46 -35.53 -14.84
N VAL A 655 -32.78 -34.24 -14.93
CA VAL A 655 -32.60 -33.45 -16.15
C VAL A 655 -31.13 -33.05 -16.27
N LEU A 656 -30.51 -33.43 -17.37
CA LEU A 656 -29.13 -33.10 -17.70
C LEU A 656 -29.09 -31.83 -18.56
N SER A 657 -28.34 -30.81 -18.14
CA SER A 657 -28.23 -29.52 -18.85
C SER A 657 -26.77 -29.13 -19.07
N GLY A 658 -26.44 -28.78 -20.32
CA GLY A 658 -25.12 -28.28 -20.70
C GLY A 658 -24.97 -26.77 -20.48
N VAL A 659 -24.03 -26.35 -19.65
CA VAL A 659 -23.66 -24.97 -19.41
C VAL A 659 -22.53 -24.57 -20.34
N LYS A 660 -22.80 -23.63 -21.24
CA LYS A 660 -21.80 -23.07 -22.15
C LYS A 660 -21.02 -21.95 -21.45
N VAL A 661 -19.70 -22.12 -21.33
CA VAL A 661 -18.81 -21.12 -20.73
C VAL A 661 -17.95 -20.49 -21.82
N SER A 662 -17.98 -19.16 -21.96
CA SER A 662 -17.20 -18.43 -22.98
C SER A 662 -15.74 -18.19 -22.55
N HIS A 663 -14.87 -17.83 -23.50
CA HIS A 663 -13.49 -17.43 -23.19
C HIS A 663 -13.45 -16.18 -22.29
N THR A 664 -14.32 -15.18 -22.53
CA THR A 664 -14.48 -14.01 -21.63
C THR A 664 -14.81 -14.45 -20.20
N GLY A 665 -15.72 -15.42 -20.05
CA GLY A 665 -16.10 -15.99 -18.75
C GLY A 665 -14.92 -16.68 -18.05
N VAL A 666 -14.15 -17.49 -18.79
CA VAL A 666 -12.94 -18.15 -18.27
C VAL A 666 -11.93 -17.13 -17.75
N MET A 667 -11.60 -16.13 -18.56
CA MET A 667 -10.60 -15.11 -18.18
C MET A 667 -11.07 -14.30 -16.98
N GLY A 668 -12.35 -13.89 -16.94
CA GLY A 668 -12.93 -13.16 -15.82
C GLY A 668 -12.90 -13.96 -14.51
N MET A 669 -13.25 -15.26 -14.54
CA MET A 669 -13.20 -16.12 -13.35
C MET A 669 -11.77 -16.31 -12.86
N CYS A 670 -10.82 -16.60 -13.75
CA CYS A 670 -9.43 -16.79 -13.38
C CYS A 670 -8.81 -15.52 -12.81
N ARG A 671 -9.12 -14.35 -13.39
CA ARG A 671 -8.67 -13.05 -12.91
C ARG A 671 -9.22 -12.73 -11.51
N ALA A 672 -10.52 -12.92 -11.31
CA ALA A 672 -11.15 -12.69 -10.02
C ALA A 672 -10.59 -13.64 -8.94
N HIS A 673 -10.37 -14.91 -9.28
CA HIS A 673 -9.77 -15.90 -8.38
C HIS A 673 -8.31 -15.56 -8.04
N GLN A 674 -7.49 -15.23 -9.05
CA GLN A 674 -6.10 -14.81 -8.84
C GLN A 674 -6.01 -13.64 -7.86
N HIS A 675 -6.87 -12.63 -8.02
CA HIS A 675 -6.88 -11.45 -7.17
C HIS A 675 -7.30 -11.76 -5.73
N VAL A 676 -8.42 -12.47 -5.54
CA VAL A 676 -8.96 -12.76 -4.20
C VAL A 676 -8.09 -13.72 -3.41
N SER A 677 -7.40 -14.63 -4.08
CA SER A 677 -6.51 -15.62 -3.45
C SER A 677 -5.03 -15.23 -3.50
N GLU A 678 -4.69 -14.04 -4.03
CA GLU A 678 -3.30 -13.55 -4.17
C GLU A 678 -2.36 -14.57 -4.84
N LEU A 679 -2.78 -15.08 -5.99
CA LEU A 679 -2.02 -16.11 -6.71
C LEU A 679 -0.99 -15.47 -7.64
N TYR A 680 0.24 -15.98 -7.59
CA TYR A 680 1.36 -15.56 -8.41
C TYR A 680 2.32 -16.74 -8.63
N PRO A 681 3.29 -16.67 -9.56
CA PRO A 681 4.04 -17.85 -10.01
C PRO A 681 4.78 -18.66 -8.93
N SER A 682 5.19 -18.04 -7.83
CA SER A 682 5.86 -18.75 -6.72
C SER A 682 4.91 -19.24 -5.63
N ARG A 683 3.58 -19.17 -5.83
CA ARG A 683 2.60 -19.79 -4.94
C ARG A 683 2.43 -21.26 -5.28
N GLU A 684 2.13 -22.05 -4.25
CA GLU A 684 1.84 -23.47 -4.36
C GLU A 684 0.44 -23.75 -3.80
N LEU A 685 -0.33 -24.59 -4.49
CA LEU A 685 -1.67 -25.01 -4.10
C LEU A 685 -1.75 -26.53 -3.94
N ALA A 686 -2.51 -27.00 -2.94
CA ALA A 686 -2.98 -28.39 -2.89
C ALA A 686 -4.45 -28.44 -3.30
N LEU A 687 -4.77 -29.26 -4.30
CA LEU A 687 -6.13 -29.42 -4.81
C LEU A 687 -6.64 -30.84 -4.51
N CYS A 688 -7.60 -30.95 -3.59
CA CYS A 688 -8.25 -32.21 -3.22
C CYS A 688 -9.78 -32.13 -3.49
N LEU A 689 -10.12 -32.03 -4.77
CA LEU A 689 -11.50 -31.95 -5.25
C LEU A 689 -11.63 -32.55 -6.64
N ASP A 690 -12.87 -32.66 -7.12
CA ASP A 690 -13.16 -33.25 -8.43
C ASP A 690 -12.86 -32.24 -9.58
N PRO A 691 -12.10 -32.64 -10.62
CA PRO A 691 -11.67 -31.75 -11.71
C PRO A 691 -12.66 -31.64 -12.89
N TYR A 692 -13.80 -32.33 -12.86
CA TYR A 692 -14.62 -32.52 -14.06
C TYR A 692 -15.73 -31.47 -14.24
N SER A 693 -16.05 -30.70 -13.19
CA SER A 693 -17.14 -29.71 -13.24
C SER A 693 -16.98 -28.57 -12.24
N GLY A 694 -17.72 -27.48 -12.47
CA GLY A 694 -17.81 -26.31 -11.61
C GLY A 694 -16.47 -25.64 -11.33
N PHE A 695 -16.30 -25.14 -10.11
CA PHE A 695 -15.06 -24.48 -9.69
C PHE A 695 -13.87 -25.45 -9.61
N GLY A 696 -14.13 -26.75 -9.39
CA GLY A 696 -13.07 -27.76 -9.36
C GLY A 696 -12.34 -27.90 -10.69
N LEU A 697 -13.08 -27.89 -11.80
CA LEU A 697 -12.49 -27.83 -13.13
C LEU A 697 -11.65 -26.56 -13.33
N VAL A 698 -12.17 -25.41 -12.92
CA VAL A 698 -11.46 -24.12 -13.05
C VAL A 698 -10.14 -24.15 -12.28
N LEU A 699 -10.13 -24.67 -11.05
CA LEU A 699 -8.94 -24.79 -10.22
C LEU A 699 -7.92 -25.77 -10.83
N PHE A 700 -8.35 -26.96 -11.24
CA PHE A 700 -7.47 -28.01 -11.74
C PHE A 700 -6.88 -27.74 -13.13
N ILE A 701 -7.64 -27.07 -14.00
CA ILE A 701 -7.28 -26.93 -15.42
C ILE A 701 -6.85 -25.51 -15.76
N LEU A 702 -7.52 -24.48 -15.24
CA LEU A 702 -7.42 -23.12 -15.78
C LEU A 702 -6.58 -22.19 -14.87
N SER A 703 -6.79 -22.24 -13.56
CA SER A 703 -6.26 -21.25 -12.62
C SER A 703 -4.74 -21.22 -12.54
N SER A 704 -4.08 -22.38 -12.52
CA SER A 704 -2.62 -22.51 -12.47
C SER A 704 -1.96 -21.95 -13.72
N ILE A 705 -2.59 -22.13 -14.89
CA ILE A 705 -2.10 -21.58 -16.16
C ILE A 705 -2.28 -20.07 -16.20
N TYR A 706 -3.42 -19.56 -15.72
CA TYR A 706 -3.67 -18.12 -15.71
C TYR A 706 -2.71 -17.39 -14.77
N SER A 707 -2.58 -17.83 -13.52
CA SER A 707 -1.78 -17.16 -12.48
C SER A 707 -0.31 -17.57 -12.48
N GLY A 708 0.02 -18.73 -13.08
CA GLY A 708 1.38 -19.29 -13.13
C GLY A 708 1.82 -20.03 -11.88
N HIS A 709 0.95 -20.17 -10.87
CA HIS A 709 1.26 -20.87 -9.63
C HIS A 709 1.37 -22.39 -9.86
N HIS A 710 2.01 -23.10 -8.94
CA HIS A 710 2.16 -24.55 -8.99
C HIS A 710 1.02 -25.23 -8.22
N SER A 711 0.34 -26.20 -8.83
CA SER A 711 -0.72 -26.99 -8.19
C SER A 711 -0.34 -28.46 -8.04
N TYR A 712 -0.42 -28.95 -6.80
CA TYR A 712 -0.41 -30.36 -6.45
C TYR A 712 -1.81 -30.93 -6.64
N LEU A 713 -1.92 -31.89 -7.56
CA LEU A 713 -3.16 -32.53 -7.95
C LEU A 713 -3.33 -33.82 -7.14
N LEU A 714 -4.30 -33.83 -6.23
CA LEU A 714 -4.65 -35.01 -5.44
C LEU A 714 -5.96 -35.60 -5.97
N ASN A 715 -5.94 -36.89 -6.26
CA ASN A 715 -7.13 -37.62 -6.64
C ASN A 715 -7.95 -37.97 -5.39
N ILE A 716 -9.26 -37.70 -5.44
CA ILE A 716 -10.13 -37.98 -4.29
C ILE A 716 -10.22 -39.47 -3.97
N TYR A 717 -10.02 -40.34 -4.98
CA TYR A 717 -9.97 -41.79 -4.77
C TYR A 717 -8.72 -42.24 -4.02
N ASP A 718 -7.60 -41.53 -4.15
CA ASP A 718 -6.40 -41.83 -3.36
C ASP A 718 -6.58 -41.43 -1.89
N LEU A 719 -7.45 -40.45 -1.62
CA LEU A 719 -7.84 -40.08 -0.26
C LEU A 719 -8.71 -41.17 0.40
N GLU A 720 -9.58 -41.85 -0.35
CA GLU A 720 -10.37 -42.99 0.16
C GLU A 720 -9.48 -44.19 0.55
N LEU A 721 -8.29 -44.31 -0.06
CA LEU A 721 -7.30 -45.32 0.31
C LEU A 721 -6.42 -44.88 1.49
N ASN A 722 -6.22 -43.58 1.64
CA ASN A 722 -5.39 -42.98 2.68
C ASN A 722 -5.88 -41.57 3.03
N ALA A 723 -6.76 -41.45 4.04
CA ALA A 723 -7.31 -40.16 4.44
C ALA A 723 -6.25 -39.15 4.91
N SER A 724 -5.08 -39.61 5.38
CA SER A 724 -4.00 -38.71 5.81
C SER A 724 -3.22 -38.07 4.66
N LEU A 725 -3.43 -38.53 3.42
CA LEU A 725 -2.67 -38.14 2.23
C LEU A 725 -2.66 -36.62 2.04
N TRP A 726 -3.85 -36.00 2.00
CA TRP A 726 -3.98 -34.57 1.72
C TRP A 726 -3.26 -33.70 2.76
N LEU A 727 -3.46 -34.00 4.05
CA LEU A 727 -2.80 -33.26 5.15
C LEU A 727 -1.29 -33.49 5.15
N SER A 728 -0.83 -34.70 4.81
CA SER A 728 0.59 -35.03 4.73
C SER A 728 1.28 -34.30 3.58
N VAL A 729 0.62 -34.16 2.43
CA VAL A 729 1.13 -33.40 1.28
C VAL A 729 1.24 -31.92 1.61
N ILE A 730 0.22 -31.34 2.26
CA ILE A 730 0.26 -29.96 2.74
C ILE A 730 1.47 -29.73 3.66
N SER A 731 1.65 -30.61 4.66
CA SER A 731 2.73 -30.49 5.62
C SER A 731 4.12 -30.66 4.99
N THR A 732 4.27 -31.67 4.11
CA THR A 732 5.57 -32.02 3.50
C THR A 732 6.05 -30.93 2.56
N HIS A 733 5.14 -30.36 1.75
CA HIS A 733 5.46 -29.30 0.80
C HIS A 733 5.26 -27.89 1.37
N LYS A 734 4.84 -27.76 2.65
CA LYS A 734 4.57 -26.48 3.32
C LYS A 734 3.62 -25.57 2.53
N ILE A 735 2.58 -26.19 1.97
CA ILE A 735 1.59 -25.53 1.11
C ILE A 735 0.72 -24.62 1.97
N ARG A 736 0.63 -23.35 1.57
CA ARG A 736 -0.09 -22.32 2.32
C ARG A 736 -1.56 -22.20 1.95
N ASP A 737 -1.92 -22.50 0.71
CA ASP A 737 -3.28 -22.33 0.21
C ASP A 737 -3.78 -23.66 -0.37
N THR A 738 -4.94 -24.14 0.07
CA THR A 738 -5.50 -25.44 -0.34
C THR A 738 -6.99 -25.34 -0.64
N TYR A 739 -7.44 -26.10 -1.62
CA TYR A 739 -8.86 -26.23 -1.98
C TYR A 739 -9.28 -27.68 -1.84
N CYS A 740 -10.43 -27.91 -1.21
CA CYS A 740 -10.96 -29.25 -1.00
C CYS A 740 -12.48 -29.29 -1.14
N SER A 741 -13.02 -30.49 -1.22
CA SER A 741 -14.47 -30.74 -1.24
C SER A 741 -14.99 -31.12 0.14
N TYR A 742 -16.32 -31.01 0.35
CA TYR A 742 -16.94 -31.51 1.58
C TYR A 742 -16.68 -33.00 1.82
N THR A 743 -16.68 -33.81 0.75
CA THR A 743 -16.37 -35.23 0.83
C THR A 743 -14.94 -35.50 1.30
N ALA A 744 -13.97 -34.67 0.89
CA ALA A 744 -12.58 -34.79 1.34
C ALA A 744 -12.43 -34.51 2.85
N ILE A 745 -13.07 -33.43 3.33
CA ILE A 745 -13.06 -33.10 4.77
C ILE A 745 -13.81 -34.16 5.59
N GLU A 746 -14.95 -34.64 5.10
CA GLU A 746 -15.73 -35.68 5.78
C GLU A 746 -14.94 -36.99 5.92
N ALA A 747 -14.23 -37.41 4.87
CA ALA A 747 -13.32 -38.56 4.93
C ALA A 747 -12.21 -38.35 5.98
N CYS A 748 -11.57 -37.17 5.99
CA CYS A 748 -10.53 -36.84 6.98
C CYS A 748 -11.07 -36.88 8.42
N CYS A 749 -12.23 -36.26 8.68
CA CYS A 749 -12.85 -36.26 10.01
C CYS A 749 -13.21 -37.67 10.47
N LYS A 750 -13.77 -38.48 9.57
CA LYS A 750 -14.25 -39.83 9.88
C LYS A 750 -13.11 -40.81 10.15
N GLU A 751 -12.06 -40.78 9.33
CA GLU A 751 -10.98 -41.78 9.40
C GLU A 751 -9.83 -41.35 10.31
N LEU A 752 -9.58 -40.05 10.47
CA LEU A 752 -8.44 -39.55 11.25
C LEU A 752 -8.82 -39.01 12.62
N GLY A 753 -10.10 -39.06 13.00
CA GLY A 753 -10.58 -38.44 14.26
C GLY A 753 -9.87 -38.93 15.53
N SER A 754 -9.46 -40.20 15.58
CA SER A 754 -8.66 -40.78 16.68
C SER A 754 -7.15 -40.83 16.39
N ALA A 755 -6.73 -40.44 15.19
CA ALA A 755 -5.38 -40.63 14.68
C ALA A 755 -4.52 -39.35 14.72
N THR A 756 -5.06 -38.22 15.19
CA THR A 756 -4.36 -36.92 15.21
C THR A 756 -3.02 -36.97 15.95
N ASP A 757 -2.94 -37.64 17.09
CA ASP A 757 -1.67 -37.78 17.84
C ASP A 757 -0.62 -38.61 17.08
N MET A 758 -1.07 -39.61 16.32
CA MET A 758 -0.20 -40.40 15.45
C MET A 758 0.29 -39.59 14.25
N LEU A 759 -0.54 -38.71 13.69
CA LEU A 759 -0.11 -37.78 12.64
C LEU A 759 0.93 -36.78 13.18
N LYS A 760 0.72 -36.28 14.40
CA LYS A 760 1.67 -35.39 15.08
C LYS A 760 3.02 -36.06 15.32
N SER A 761 3.04 -37.32 15.77
CA SER A 761 4.28 -38.07 15.98
C SER A 761 5.00 -38.42 14.67
N ARG A 762 4.27 -38.50 13.55
CA ARG A 762 4.82 -38.59 12.18
C ARG A 762 5.31 -37.25 11.62
N GLY A 763 5.19 -36.15 12.38
CA GLY A 763 5.68 -34.83 11.98
C GLY A 763 4.75 -34.05 11.05
N VAL A 764 3.45 -34.39 10.98
CA VAL A 764 2.47 -33.60 10.23
C VAL A 764 2.20 -32.28 10.96
N ASP A 765 2.42 -31.17 10.27
CA ASP A 765 2.29 -29.80 10.76
C ASP A 765 1.56 -28.92 9.74
N LEU A 766 0.41 -28.39 10.15
CA LEU A 766 -0.51 -27.58 9.37
C LEU A 766 -0.43 -26.09 9.71
N SER A 767 0.51 -25.65 10.55
CA SER A 767 0.69 -24.24 10.91
C SER A 767 1.05 -23.34 9.72
N CYS A 768 1.53 -23.92 8.62
CA CYS A 768 1.82 -23.21 7.38
C CYS A 768 0.57 -22.78 6.59
N VAL A 769 -0.59 -23.40 6.87
CA VAL A 769 -1.83 -23.15 6.13
C VAL A 769 -2.34 -21.74 6.42
N ARG A 770 -2.41 -20.94 5.36
CA ARG A 770 -3.02 -19.61 5.33
C ARG A 770 -4.51 -19.70 4.99
N SER A 771 -4.86 -20.51 4.00
CA SER A 771 -6.24 -20.62 3.51
C SER A 771 -6.59 -22.05 3.13
N CYS A 772 -7.65 -22.58 3.73
CA CYS A 772 -8.26 -23.85 3.40
C CYS A 772 -9.70 -23.60 2.94
N VAL A 773 -9.90 -23.56 1.63
CA VAL A 773 -11.20 -23.24 1.02
C VAL A 773 -11.94 -24.53 0.69
N VAL A 774 -13.11 -24.69 1.30
CA VAL A 774 -14.03 -25.79 1.02
C VAL A 774 -14.97 -25.37 -0.11
N VAL A 775 -14.86 -26.06 -1.23
CA VAL A 775 -15.63 -25.81 -2.44
C VAL A 775 -16.93 -26.62 -2.39
N GLY A 776 -18.05 -25.91 -2.42
CA GLY A 776 -19.39 -26.52 -2.44
C GLY A 776 -20.40 -25.69 -3.23
N GLU A 777 -21.43 -26.37 -3.74
CA GLU A 777 -22.60 -25.75 -4.38
C GLU A 777 -23.81 -25.70 -3.43
N GLU A 778 -23.65 -26.23 -2.22
CA GLU A 778 -24.66 -26.32 -1.19
C GLU A 778 -24.38 -25.32 -0.06
N ARG A 779 -25.34 -25.19 0.87
CA ARG A 779 -25.17 -24.38 2.08
C ARG A 779 -23.96 -24.87 2.89
N PRO A 780 -23.14 -23.94 3.44
CA PRO A 780 -22.03 -24.32 4.29
C PRO A 780 -22.40 -25.25 5.46
N ARG A 781 -21.72 -26.41 5.54
CA ARG A 781 -21.91 -27.42 6.59
C ARG A 781 -21.16 -27.07 7.86
N LEU A 782 -21.70 -26.12 8.64
CA LEU A 782 -21.01 -25.55 9.81
C LEU A 782 -20.52 -26.62 10.82
N SER A 783 -21.34 -27.61 11.14
CA SER A 783 -20.96 -28.69 12.08
C SER A 783 -19.73 -29.47 11.61
N LEU A 784 -19.65 -29.76 10.31
CA LEU A 784 -18.52 -30.46 9.71
C LEU A 784 -17.26 -29.61 9.72
N LEU A 785 -17.37 -28.31 9.36
CA LEU A 785 -16.24 -27.37 9.38
C LEU A 785 -15.69 -27.17 10.80
N SER A 786 -16.57 -27.00 11.79
CA SER A 786 -16.18 -26.89 13.20
C SER A 786 -15.53 -28.17 13.72
N SER A 787 -16.06 -29.34 13.33
CA SER A 787 -15.46 -30.63 13.71
C SER A 787 -14.07 -30.80 13.10
N PHE A 788 -13.91 -30.48 11.81
CA PHE A 788 -12.62 -30.51 11.13
C PHE A 788 -11.60 -29.59 11.80
N SER A 789 -12.00 -28.34 12.07
CA SER A 789 -11.15 -27.36 12.75
C SER A 789 -10.71 -27.86 14.13
N ALA A 790 -11.63 -28.40 14.93
CA ALA A 790 -11.33 -28.89 16.27
C ALA A 790 -10.40 -30.11 16.24
N LEU A 791 -10.66 -31.07 15.35
CA LEU A 791 -9.88 -32.32 15.25
C LEU A 791 -8.42 -32.07 14.84
N PHE A 792 -8.16 -31.09 13.98
CA PHE A 792 -6.81 -30.83 13.44
C PHE A 792 -6.13 -29.59 14.03
N SER A 793 -6.77 -28.88 14.96
CA SER A 793 -6.15 -27.79 15.73
C SER A 793 -4.84 -28.20 16.44
N PRO A 794 -4.70 -29.41 17.03
CA PRO A 794 -3.44 -29.86 17.63
C PRO A 794 -2.26 -30.01 16.66
N LEU A 795 -2.52 -30.08 15.35
CA LEU A 795 -1.52 -30.10 14.27
C LEU A 795 -1.20 -28.69 13.76
N GLY A 796 -1.76 -27.63 14.35
CA GLY A 796 -1.51 -26.24 13.97
C GLY A 796 -2.52 -25.63 12.98
N LEU A 797 -3.60 -26.35 12.62
CA LEU A 797 -4.63 -25.82 11.74
C LEU A 797 -5.51 -24.78 12.49
N GLY A 798 -5.42 -23.51 12.10
CA GLY A 798 -6.22 -22.44 12.69
C GLY A 798 -7.67 -22.45 12.19
N SER A 799 -8.64 -22.21 13.08
CA SER A 799 -10.07 -22.07 12.72
C SER A 799 -10.32 -20.97 11.68
N HIS A 800 -9.58 -19.87 11.79
CA HIS A 800 -9.65 -18.73 10.86
C HIS A 800 -9.18 -19.04 9.43
N THR A 801 -8.41 -20.13 9.25
CA THR A 801 -7.87 -20.52 7.94
C THR A 801 -8.92 -21.23 7.09
N ILE A 802 -9.95 -21.81 7.71
CA ILE A 802 -10.97 -22.60 7.05
C ILE A 802 -12.09 -21.69 6.58
N SER A 803 -12.44 -21.78 5.30
CA SER A 803 -13.49 -20.97 4.69
C SER A 803 -14.25 -21.75 3.62
N THR A 804 -15.29 -21.15 3.05
CA THR A 804 -16.07 -21.76 1.98
C THR A 804 -16.10 -20.87 0.74
N SER A 805 -16.24 -21.49 -0.43
CA SER A 805 -16.63 -20.80 -1.65
C SER A 805 -18.05 -21.19 -2.03
N PHE A 806 -18.76 -20.29 -2.70
CA PHE A 806 -20.10 -20.56 -3.23
C PHE A 806 -20.17 -20.24 -4.71
N GLY A 807 -20.80 -21.16 -5.45
CA GLY A 807 -21.06 -21.08 -6.87
C GLY A 807 -22.04 -22.17 -7.29
N CYS A 808 -22.38 -22.18 -8.57
CA CYS A 808 -23.18 -23.23 -9.19
C CYS A 808 -22.61 -23.54 -10.58
N ARG A 809 -23.03 -24.64 -11.22
CA ARG A 809 -22.55 -24.97 -12.57
C ARG A 809 -22.69 -23.83 -13.59
N VAL A 810 -23.75 -23.02 -13.50
CA VAL A 810 -23.97 -21.86 -14.38
C VAL A 810 -23.04 -20.67 -14.05
N ASN A 811 -22.60 -20.58 -12.79
CA ASN A 811 -21.69 -19.57 -12.28
C ASN A 811 -20.68 -20.24 -11.36
N PRO A 812 -19.61 -20.85 -11.93
CA PRO A 812 -18.72 -21.75 -11.20
C PRO A 812 -18.20 -21.16 -9.90
N ILE A 813 -17.99 -19.85 -9.84
CA ILE A 813 -17.64 -19.13 -8.62
C ILE A 813 -18.37 -17.78 -8.55
N ILE A 814 -19.12 -17.56 -7.47
CA ILE A 814 -19.83 -16.30 -7.17
C ILE A 814 -19.16 -15.61 -5.98
N CYS A 815 -18.93 -16.37 -4.90
CA CYS A 815 -18.35 -15.89 -3.66
C CYS A 815 -17.15 -16.74 -3.22
N LEU A 816 -16.15 -16.08 -2.66
CA LEU A 816 -14.96 -16.72 -2.09
C LEU A 816 -14.44 -15.87 -0.92
N GLN A 817 -14.05 -16.52 0.17
CA GLN A 817 -13.30 -15.85 1.25
C GLN A 817 -11.85 -15.69 0.80
N GLY A 818 -11.42 -14.44 0.54
CA GLY A 818 -10.03 -14.12 0.22
C GLY A 818 -9.09 -14.24 1.42
N THR A 819 -7.79 -14.29 1.16
CA THR A 819 -6.75 -14.53 2.18
C THR A 819 -6.47 -13.35 3.10
N GLN A 820 -7.01 -12.17 2.79
CA GLN A 820 -6.93 -10.95 3.60
C GLN A 820 -8.19 -10.71 4.45
N HIS A 821 -9.12 -11.66 4.52
CA HIS A 821 -10.40 -11.44 5.19
C HIS A 821 -10.44 -11.96 6.63
N PRO A 822 -11.22 -11.28 7.51
CA PRO A 822 -11.42 -11.73 8.88
C PRO A 822 -12.13 -13.10 8.92
N GLU A 823 -12.14 -13.70 10.11
CA GLU A 823 -12.79 -14.99 10.37
C GLU A 823 -14.22 -15.06 9.80
N PRO A 824 -14.61 -16.21 9.23
CA PRO A 824 -15.92 -16.36 8.63
C PRO A 824 -17.03 -16.18 9.67
N SER A 825 -18.01 -15.33 9.35
CA SER A 825 -19.03 -14.93 10.30
C SER A 825 -20.29 -15.82 10.27
N THR A 826 -20.89 -16.04 11.45
CA THR A 826 -22.14 -16.81 11.60
C THR A 826 -23.33 -15.94 12.02
N VAL A 827 -24.53 -16.31 11.58
CA VAL A 827 -25.81 -15.67 11.94
C VAL A 827 -26.78 -16.71 12.48
N TYR A 828 -27.56 -16.37 13.50
CA TYR A 828 -28.69 -17.17 13.94
C TYR A 828 -29.98 -16.57 13.39
N VAL A 829 -30.77 -17.36 12.66
CA VAL A 829 -32.03 -16.92 12.05
C VAL A 829 -33.22 -17.73 12.55
N ASP A 830 -34.39 -17.10 12.62
CA ASP A 830 -35.64 -17.76 13.01
C ASP A 830 -36.11 -18.74 11.92
N GLN A 831 -36.18 -20.02 12.26
CA GLN A 831 -36.69 -21.06 11.38
C GLN A 831 -38.14 -20.82 10.94
N ARG A 832 -38.96 -20.15 11.77
CA ARG A 832 -40.37 -19.86 11.43
C ARG A 832 -40.47 -18.77 10.39
N ALA A 833 -39.66 -17.71 10.52
CA ALA A 833 -39.60 -16.64 9.53
C ALA A 833 -39.17 -17.17 8.16
N LEU A 834 -38.18 -18.07 8.12
CA LEU A 834 -37.73 -18.69 6.87
C LEU A 834 -38.83 -19.48 6.14
N ARG A 835 -39.84 -20.00 6.85
CA ARG A 835 -40.97 -20.74 6.25
C ARG A 835 -42.01 -19.83 5.60
N VAL A 836 -41.94 -18.53 5.83
CA VAL A 836 -42.79 -17.50 5.22
C VAL A 836 -41.96 -16.52 4.39
N ASP A 837 -40.85 -17.03 3.82
CA ASP A 837 -39.92 -16.30 2.96
C ASP A 837 -39.36 -15.01 3.56
N ARG A 838 -39.18 -14.98 4.88
CA ARG A 838 -38.60 -13.85 5.62
C ARG A 838 -37.37 -14.27 6.40
N ILE A 839 -36.48 -13.30 6.61
CA ILE A 839 -35.27 -13.46 7.40
C ILE A 839 -35.42 -12.59 8.66
N SER A 840 -35.49 -13.25 9.81
CA SER A 840 -35.43 -12.62 11.13
C SER A 840 -34.21 -13.15 11.86
N VAL A 841 -33.37 -12.26 12.37
CA VAL A 841 -32.18 -12.64 13.13
C VAL A 841 -32.53 -12.81 14.60
N LEU A 842 -32.04 -13.89 15.17
CA LEU A 842 -32.19 -14.23 16.58
C LEU A 842 -30.84 -14.19 17.29
N GLU A 843 -30.89 -14.18 18.62
CA GLU A 843 -29.70 -14.39 19.43
C GLU A 843 -29.29 -15.87 19.45
N ARG A 844 -28.01 -16.11 19.76
CA ARG A 844 -27.47 -17.46 19.91
C ARG A 844 -28.22 -18.19 21.04
N GLY A 845 -28.80 -19.35 20.72
CA GLY A 845 -29.52 -20.19 21.69
C GLY A 845 -31.03 -19.90 21.78
N ALA A 846 -31.55 -18.95 21.00
CA ALA A 846 -32.99 -18.71 20.93
C ALA A 846 -33.77 -19.95 20.44
N PRO A 847 -35.00 -20.21 20.94
CA PRO A 847 -35.80 -21.34 20.50
C PRO A 847 -36.16 -21.21 19.01
N ASN A 848 -36.00 -22.30 18.24
CA ASN A 848 -36.14 -22.34 16.78
C ASN A 848 -35.08 -21.54 15.98
N SER A 849 -33.95 -21.18 16.60
CA SER A 849 -32.84 -20.56 15.87
C SER A 849 -32.05 -21.58 15.04
N VAL A 850 -31.66 -21.16 13.84
CA VAL A 850 -30.81 -21.93 12.92
C VAL A 850 -29.53 -21.15 12.66
N CYS A 851 -28.37 -21.77 12.90
CA CYS A 851 -27.07 -21.15 12.64
C CYS A 851 -26.68 -21.26 11.16
N LEU A 852 -26.39 -20.13 10.53
CA LEU A 852 -25.93 -19.97 9.15
C LEU A 852 -24.49 -19.44 9.16
N LEU A 853 -23.64 -19.98 8.29
CA LEU A 853 -22.31 -19.43 8.00
C LEU A 853 -22.38 -18.63 6.70
N GLU A 854 -21.66 -17.51 6.63
CA GLU A 854 -21.51 -16.77 5.38
C GLU A 854 -20.86 -17.63 4.28
N SER A 855 -21.23 -17.39 3.04
CA SER A 855 -20.75 -18.15 1.86
C SER A 855 -19.50 -17.53 1.20
N GLY A 856 -18.85 -16.59 1.88
CA GLY A 856 -17.74 -15.78 1.36
C GLY A 856 -18.20 -14.45 0.74
N LYS A 857 -17.24 -13.66 0.25
CA LYS A 857 -17.52 -12.36 -0.39
C LYS A 857 -17.69 -12.50 -1.89
N VAL A 858 -18.57 -11.69 -2.46
CA VAL A 858 -18.79 -11.63 -3.91
C VAL A 858 -17.49 -11.25 -4.62
N LEU A 859 -17.12 -12.06 -5.61
CA LEU A 859 -15.90 -11.88 -6.38
C LEU A 859 -15.85 -10.52 -7.11
N PRO A 860 -14.65 -9.99 -7.38
CA PRO A 860 -14.50 -8.76 -8.14
C PRO A 860 -15.21 -8.81 -9.50
N ASP A 861 -15.77 -7.66 -9.90
CA ASP A 861 -16.61 -7.46 -11.09
C ASP A 861 -17.89 -8.31 -11.18
N VAL A 862 -18.18 -9.19 -10.20
CA VAL A 862 -19.43 -9.94 -10.10
C VAL A 862 -20.50 -9.07 -9.44
N ARG A 863 -21.73 -9.09 -9.98
CA ARG A 863 -22.91 -8.47 -9.37
C ARG A 863 -23.95 -9.54 -9.08
N VAL A 864 -24.47 -9.51 -7.86
CA VAL A 864 -25.48 -10.45 -7.36
C VAL A 864 -26.69 -9.65 -6.88
N ALA A 865 -27.88 -10.09 -7.28
CA ALA A 865 -29.15 -9.57 -6.81
C ALA A 865 -29.99 -10.73 -6.26
N ILE A 866 -30.69 -10.48 -5.15
CA ILE A 866 -31.70 -11.41 -4.64
C ILE A 866 -33.05 -10.96 -5.18
N VAL A 867 -33.77 -11.86 -5.86
CA VAL A 867 -35.04 -11.56 -6.52
C VAL A 867 -36.13 -12.53 -6.09
N HIS A 868 -37.38 -12.09 -6.09
CA HIS A 868 -38.50 -12.97 -5.82
C HIS A 868 -38.67 -13.95 -7.00
N PRO A 869 -38.76 -15.26 -6.76
CA PRO A 869 -38.74 -16.26 -7.84
C PRO A 869 -39.88 -16.08 -8.85
N ASP A 870 -41.10 -15.79 -8.40
CA ASP A 870 -42.25 -15.61 -9.30
C ASP A 870 -42.27 -14.25 -10.01
N THR A 871 -42.15 -13.15 -9.26
CA THR A 871 -42.29 -11.79 -9.83
C THR A 871 -41.02 -11.28 -10.48
N LYS A 872 -39.86 -11.89 -10.18
CA LYS A 872 -38.51 -11.46 -10.58
C LYS A 872 -38.15 -10.05 -10.09
N ALA A 873 -38.95 -9.48 -9.19
CA ALA A 873 -38.70 -8.19 -8.57
C ALA A 873 -37.55 -8.31 -7.55
N PRO A 874 -36.73 -7.27 -7.38
CA PRO A 874 -35.71 -7.27 -6.33
C PRO A 874 -36.34 -7.43 -4.94
N CYS A 875 -35.81 -8.37 -4.15
CA CYS A 875 -36.21 -8.57 -2.76
C CYS A 875 -35.62 -7.49 -1.84
N ALA A 876 -36.30 -7.21 -0.72
CA ALA A 876 -35.70 -6.45 0.37
C ALA A 876 -34.68 -7.32 1.12
N HIS A 877 -33.78 -6.69 1.90
CA HIS A 877 -32.80 -7.41 2.73
C HIS A 877 -33.40 -8.39 3.76
N THR A 878 -34.69 -8.24 4.08
CA THR A 878 -35.42 -9.11 5.02
C THR A 878 -36.14 -10.27 4.35
N ASP A 879 -36.12 -10.36 3.02
CA ASP A 879 -36.91 -11.33 2.28
C ASP A 879 -35.99 -12.41 1.69
N LEU A 880 -36.46 -13.66 1.74
CA LEU A 880 -35.81 -14.77 1.08
C LEU A 880 -36.12 -14.69 -0.43
N GLY A 881 -35.13 -15.01 -1.27
CA GLY A 881 -35.31 -14.98 -2.71
C GLY A 881 -34.23 -15.75 -3.46
N GLU A 882 -34.37 -15.80 -4.78
CA GLU A 882 -33.44 -16.44 -5.70
C GLU A 882 -32.17 -15.60 -5.88
N VAL A 883 -31.00 -16.24 -5.80
CA VAL A 883 -29.70 -15.60 -6.00
C VAL A 883 -29.40 -15.50 -7.51
N CYS A 884 -29.49 -14.30 -8.06
CA CYS A 884 -29.23 -14.03 -9.47
C CYS A 884 -27.90 -13.31 -9.69
N ARG A 885 -27.07 -13.79 -10.62
CA ARG A 885 -25.89 -13.05 -11.11
C ARG A 885 -26.26 -12.21 -12.33
N LYS A 886 -25.96 -10.92 -12.29
CA LYS A 886 -26.17 -10.04 -13.45
C LYS A 886 -25.09 -10.30 -14.51
N LYS A 887 -25.50 -10.71 -15.73
CA LYS A 887 -24.63 -10.69 -16.91
C LYS A 887 -24.53 -9.25 -17.43
N TYR A 888 -23.33 -8.79 -17.73
CA TYR A 888 -23.15 -7.53 -18.44
C TYR A 888 -23.65 -7.75 -19.88
N ASN A 889 -24.70 -7.04 -20.28
CA ASN A 889 -24.90 -6.76 -21.70
C ASN A 889 -23.85 -5.71 -22.06
N ILE A 890 -22.93 -6.07 -22.97
CA ILE A 890 -22.02 -5.13 -23.62
C ILE A 890 -22.84 -4.24 -24.56
#